data_AF-A0A0K8J6R2-F1
#
_entry.id   AF-A0A0K8J6R2-F1
#
_cell.length_a   1.000
_cell.length_b   1.000
_cell.length_c   1.000
_cell.angle_alpha   90.00
_cell.angle_beta   90.00
_cell.angle_gamma   90.00
#
_symmetry.space_group_name_H-M   'P 1'
#
loop_
_entity.id
_entity.type
_entity.pdbx_description
1 polymer ?
#
loop_
_entity_poly.entity_id
_entity_poly.type
_entity_poly.pdbx_seq_one_letter_code
_entity_poly.pdbx_strand_id
1 'polypeptide(L)'
;MRLRAKRYLALGLVVLMMLQLVTIHVFAGEEESQKSSMDYALFSGSHNSSLTINASKASITGNVHTNADFVFQGSSLVIQGICEAAGKLTLKTPKVDIAKKIEGALLIDIQDHSEGIKQIASEDAEIIEKDKSYNGNQVILEQSVIVKGNLKVNCSRITSKGYIIAEKDIAFNTSITESGSDKGIVIASEKGNITFNGSNVNIKGIVYAPKGTVIINAARFTIQGRIIADSIVFRGSSLDVQAGPDDLELIDSEKYQPSVTIDTSGFKVLDAEEAIFWVDDKVDKITGMASNITSMNMTIASGKLELANKPVTPSENWCIDIPGLIVGSNRITITATGLNGKTISQSITLVNQYEGNSTGLYLDSGDDDNDLLLNWQEDVVGTQKNNADTDGDGLTDYEEIFITLTDALSIDTDENGKSDDKEDFDDDKLNNLQECSYATNPYSNDTDCDSLTDYEEIFVYFTNPLSKDSDNDGMTDLMEIEYGMMPNNRDSLNDGVLDGDRIFMVTKTCDGWNAGDAVKPVLEIELQGKQIESLSIDKVDENDSFLNAAIPGYIGNAYDFNVDGTFQTATLTFEFDQELLNDQEFVPAIYYWDEEKQFLFEVPNQTISGNTVSASVTHFSKYMVIAKDAYNKELFRFEILPPTDDELQNKKYDLALVLDSSGSISTTNYNLIKSLSVDLVQTLGDEDRIAVFTFDSIVRKHSTFVNKEHAISVISGLPRYAGNTAIYNGIKAANDEFIANSSSDVSKVMIVLTDGQDNVSTVTPDSIIQNACDNSIIIYTVGVGSVNTEVLKNIANSTGGAYYSASDFSQLAGIFDRLQEDIDLYKDSDNDGISDYHEKKIAAGELKLGNGAPVMYYSSLNYLNPDSDADGILDGEELKIDNQYIQGIYVYYCYLSSVPCMEDSDLDSLLDNEDPTPLVKHDSRFERVYDSSFRPVNEYILELQEKSDKEYKTDNPGLNDYWIREKAYLTIAGGYIAFMPQASSALSHFIGNTGNLYTINAKKLMNQSPNAKNHLYDNLNHMLTASEAMVMDGKTIVITTNTPFVATSLSNTGADDNKEKDWWFTIGNSSSAMTATVTRNGEQYVMVINYYIDDFYDWEKGSPLKGGPLLTDGEMYRLHEVGLAKQFPVEGCYKVKVTWTRGQRFDSNTTEPTLEEARQ
;
A
#
# COMPACT_ATOMS: atom_id res chain seq x y z
N MET A 1 17.05 13.88 38.26
CA MET A 1 17.94 13.13 37.35
C MET A 1 18.26 11.73 37.86
N ARG A 2 18.88 11.51 39.04
CA ARG A 2 19.06 10.14 39.60
C ARG A 2 17.81 9.47 40.20
N LEU A 3 16.69 10.19 40.31
CA LEU A 3 15.35 9.63 40.62
C LEU A 3 14.43 9.50 39.39
N ARG A 4 14.79 10.09 38.23
CA ARG A 4 14.05 9.91 36.96
C ARG A 4 14.59 8.72 36.15
N ALA A 5 15.90 8.45 36.26
CA ALA A 5 16.53 7.24 35.71
C ALA A 5 16.19 5.94 36.48
N LYS A 6 15.42 6.01 37.58
CA LYS A 6 14.87 4.85 38.29
C LYS A 6 13.41 4.56 37.95
N ARG A 7 12.72 5.49 37.25
CA ARG A 7 11.32 5.34 36.80
C ARG A 7 11.24 4.83 35.36
N TYR A 8 12.15 5.24 34.49
CA TYR A 8 12.31 4.60 33.16
C TYR A 8 13.00 3.23 33.19
N LEU A 9 13.48 2.81 34.36
CA LEU A 9 14.02 1.47 34.58
C LEU A 9 12.91 0.46 34.95
N ALA A 10 11.69 0.95 35.18
CA ALA A 10 10.52 0.17 35.57
C ALA A 10 9.57 -0.13 34.39
N LEU A 11 9.36 0.84 33.47
CA LEU A 11 8.66 0.60 32.19
C LEU A 11 9.37 -0.39 31.24
N GLY A 12 10.70 -0.37 31.25
CA GLY A 12 11.51 -1.37 30.55
C GLY A 12 11.56 -2.72 31.27
N LEU A 13 10.91 -2.82 32.44
CA LEU A 13 10.92 -4.01 33.28
C LEU A 13 9.69 -4.89 33.03
N VAL A 14 8.64 -4.43 32.32
CA VAL A 14 7.35 -5.15 32.36
C VAL A 14 6.97 -6.01 31.17
N VAL A 15 7.28 -5.65 29.93
CA VAL A 15 7.43 -6.73 28.95
C VAL A 15 8.68 -7.56 29.36
N LEU A 16 9.62 -7.00 30.17
CA LEU A 16 10.80 -7.73 30.65
C LEU A 16 10.31 -8.59 31.79
N MET A 17 9.12 -8.35 32.35
CA MET A 17 8.28 -9.19 33.18
C MET A 17 7.39 -10.10 32.35
N MET A 18 7.00 -9.89 31.10
CA MET A 18 6.46 -10.99 30.27
C MET A 18 7.56 -11.92 29.71
N LEU A 19 8.76 -11.41 29.43
CA LEU A 19 9.98 -12.20 29.26
C LEU A 19 10.50 -12.73 30.61
N GLN A 20 10.28 -12.02 31.74
CA GLN A 20 10.61 -12.43 33.12
C GLN A 20 9.48 -13.15 33.84
N LEU A 21 8.34 -13.40 33.24
CA LEU A 21 7.40 -14.38 33.75
C LEU A 21 7.82 -15.74 33.24
N VAL A 22 8.69 -15.77 32.22
CA VAL A 22 9.59 -16.88 31.91
C VAL A 22 10.99 -16.73 32.56
N THR A 23 11.36 -15.59 33.17
CA THR A 23 12.70 -15.34 33.80
C THR A 23 12.80 -14.59 35.15
N ILE A 24 11.81 -14.64 36.05
CA ILE A 24 11.85 -14.36 37.51
C ILE A 24 10.75 -15.26 38.13
N HIS A 25 10.96 -16.57 38.17
CA HIS A 25 11.49 -17.20 39.38
C HIS A 25 12.61 -18.21 39.10
N VAL A 26 13.26 -18.13 37.94
CA VAL A 26 14.44 -18.95 37.66
C VAL A 26 15.57 -18.00 37.24
N PHE A 27 16.58 -17.87 38.11
CA PHE A 27 17.80 -17.06 38.00
C PHE A 27 17.81 -15.66 38.66
N ALA A 28 17.64 -15.65 39.98
CA ALA A 28 18.57 -14.94 40.87
C ALA A 28 19.11 -15.89 41.95
N GLY A 29 19.53 -17.09 41.54
CA GLY A 29 20.81 -17.57 42.05
C GLY A 29 21.82 -16.99 41.09
N GLU A 30 22.82 -16.25 41.58
CA GLU A 30 24.10 -16.18 40.87
C GLU A 30 24.36 -17.59 40.31
N GLU A 31 24.65 -17.75 39.00
CA GLU A 31 25.33 -18.97 38.57
C GLU A 31 26.68 -18.97 39.30
N GLU A 32 26.67 -19.37 40.57
CA GLU A 32 27.77 -20.08 41.18
C GLU A 32 28.00 -21.24 40.23
N SER A 33 29.03 -21.12 39.39
CA SER A 33 29.53 -22.22 38.57
C SER A 33 29.44 -23.48 39.43
N GLN A 34 28.60 -24.44 39.02
CA GLN A 34 28.28 -25.60 39.83
C GLN A 34 29.59 -26.27 40.26
N LYS A 35 29.93 -26.18 41.55
CA LYS A 35 31.25 -26.60 42.05
C LYS A 35 31.47 -28.07 41.71
N SER A 36 32.54 -28.37 40.98
CA SER A 36 32.85 -29.74 40.55
C SER A 36 33.81 -30.39 41.53
N SER A 37 33.66 -31.71 41.74
CA SER A 37 34.63 -32.49 42.51
C SER A 37 36.07 -32.40 41.98
N MET A 38 36.22 -32.08 40.69
CA MET A 38 37.50 -31.92 39.99
C MET A 38 38.24 -30.62 40.34
N ASP A 39 37.54 -29.61 40.85
CA ASP A 39 38.11 -28.30 41.15
C ASP A 39 39.07 -28.32 42.35
N TYR A 40 39.02 -29.39 43.14
CA TYR A 40 39.75 -29.53 44.39
C TYR A 40 41.05 -30.33 44.24
N ALA A 41 42.06 -29.94 45.00
CA ALA A 41 43.29 -30.70 45.16
C ALA A 41 43.03 -32.00 45.94
N LEU A 42 42.14 -31.92 46.95
CA LEU A 42 41.61 -33.07 47.68
C LEU A 42 40.08 -32.98 47.76
N PHE A 43 39.38 -33.99 47.27
CA PHE A 43 37.92 -34.07 47.33
C PHE A 43 37.48 -35.39 47.98
N SER A 44 36.61 -35.29 48.99
CA SER A 44 35.98 -36.45 49.64
C SER A 44 34.45 -36.35 49.62
N GLY A 45 33.80 -37.17 48.80
CA GLY A 45 32.34 -37.14 48.56
C GLY A 45 31.46 -37.82 49.63
N SER A 46 32.04 -38.54 50.59
CA SER A 46 31.28 -39.31 51.58
C SER A 46 30.51 -38.39 52.53
N HIS A 47 29.22 -38.65 52.70
CA HIS A 47 28.38 -37.96 53.69
C HIS A 47 28.63 -38.43 55.14
N ASN A 48 29.23 -39.61 55.30
CA ASN A 48 29.33 -40.30 56.59
C ASN A 48 30.77 -40.52 57.07
N SER A 49 31.78 -40.29 56.23
CA SER A 49 33.18 -40.56 56.54
C SER A 49 34.00 -39.28 56.47
N SER A 50 34.66 -38.92 57.57
CA SER A 50 35.52 -37.74 57.63
C SER A 50 36.76 -37.89 56.74
N LEU A 51 37.08 -36.84 55.97
CA LEU A 51 38.39 -36.67 55.32
C LEU A 51 39.47 -36.56 56.42
N THR A 52 40.26 -37.62 56.62
CA THR A 52 41.17 -37.73 57.77
C THR A 52 42.63 -37.71 57.35
N ILE A 53 43.40 -36.74 57.86
CA ILE A 53 44.83 -36.61 57.65
C ILE A 53 45.58 -36.69 58.99
N ASN A 54 46.23 -37.83 59.24
CA ASN A 54 47.15 -38.03 60.35
C ASN A 54 48.59 -37.96 59.84
N ALA A 55 49.23 -36.79 60.01
CA ALA A 55 50.57 -36.50 59.50
C ALA A 55 51.35 -35.60 60.46
N SER A 56 52.67 -35.75 60.60
CA SER A 56 53.46 -34.73 61.32
C SER A 56 53.43 -33.38 60.58
N LYS A 57 53.47 -33.40 59.24
CA LYS A 57 53.35 -32.21 58.38
C LYS A 57 52.45 -32.50 57.18
N ALA A 58 51.57 -31.58 56.83
CA ALA A 58 50.81 -31.60 55.57
C ALA A 58 50.91 -30.24 54.86
N SER A 59 51.18 -30.26 53.56
CA SER A 59 51.22 -29.10 52.67
C SER A 59 50.34 -29.39 51.44
N ILE A 60 49.41 -28.49 51.12
CA ILE A 60 48.47 -28.65 50.02
C ILE A 60 48.42 -27.32 49.25
N THR A 61 48.72 -27.35 47.95
CA THR A 61 48.44 -26.25 47.02
C THR A 61 47.12 -26.53 46.31
N GLY A 62 46.18 -25.59 46.36
CA GLY A 62 44.80 -25.75 45.86
C GLY A 62 43.74 -25.91 46.96
N ASN A 63 42.49 -26.09 46.55
CA ASN A 63 41.32 -26.17 47.44
C ASN A 63 41.10 -27.60 47.97
N VAL A 64 40.44 -27.72 49.12
CA VAL A 64 40.07 -28.99 49.76
C VAL A 64 38.58 -28.97 50.09
N HIS A 65 37.84 -30.01 49.70
CA HIS A 65 36.42 -30.19 50.03
C HIS A 65 36.14 -31.56 50.65
N THR A 66 35.19 -31.59 51.58
CA THR A 66 34.58 -32.84 52.06
C THR A 66 33.10 -32.69 52.37
N ASN A 67 32.30 -33.68 51.97
CA ASN A 67 30.86 -33.78 52.30
C ASN A 67 30.58 -34.20 53.77
N ALA A 68 31.62 -34.44 54.58
CA ALA A 68 31.54 -34.76 55.99
C ALA A 68 32.49 -33.86 56.80
N ASP A 69 33.07 -34.36 57.89
CA ASP A 69 34.05 -33.61 58.69
C ASP A 69 35.45 -33.64 58.03
N PHE A 70 36.19 -32.55 58.14
CA PHE A 70 37.63 -32.52 57.87
C PHE A 70 38.41 -32.70 59.17
N VAL A 71 39.26 -33.73 59.27
CA VAL A 71 40.02 -34.04 60.49
C VAL A 71 41.52 -34.04 60.21
N PHE A 72 42.26 -33.12 60.81
CA PHE A 72 43.73 -33.10 60.78
C PHE A 72 44.33 -33.35 62.16
N GLN A 73 45.32 -34.22 62.28
CA GLN A 73 46.11 -34.41 63.51
C GLN A 73 47.61 -34.44 63.18
N GLY A 74 48.37 -33.52 63.78
CA GLY A 74 49.76 -33.30 63.37
C GLY A 74 50.50 -32.17 64.07
N SER A 75 51.70 -31.85 63.55
CA SER A 75 52.51 -30.73 64.03
C SER A 75 52.40 -29.47 63.16
N SER A 76 52.03 -29.58 61.87
CA SER A 76 51.85 -28.45 60.96
C SER A 76 50.93 -28.78 59.79
N LEU A 77 49.95 -27.92 59.50
CA LEU A 77 49.10 -27.97 58.30
C LEU A 77 49.21 -26.67 57.51
N VAL A 78 49.47 -26.77 56.21
CA VAL A 78 49.46 -25.64 55.26
C VAL A 78 48.52 -25.99 54.10
N ILE A 79 47.52 -25.15 53.84
CA ILE A 79 46.63 -25.24 52.67
C ILE A 79 46.61 -23.85 52.02
N GLN A 80 47.16 -23.73 50.81
CA GLN A 80 47.23 -22.43 50.13
C GLN A 80 45.87 -21.96 49.60
N GLY A 81 44.91 -22.88 49.40
CA GLY A 81 43.55 -22.58 48.95
C GLY A 81 42.50 -22.64 50.07
N ILE A 82 41.24 -22.73 49.65
CA ILE A 82 40.06 -22.84 50.53
C ILE A 82 39.99 -24.27 51.07
N CYS A 83 39.76 -24.41 52.37
CA CYS A 83 39.40 -25.69 53.00
C CYS A 83 37.95 -25.61 53.46
N GLU A 84 37.08 -26.37 52.79
CA GLU A 84 35.66 -26.41 53.05
C GLU A 84 35.18 -27.82 53.42
N ALA A 85 34.25 -27.87 54.38
CA ALA A 85 33.63 -29.09 54.85
C ALA A 85 32.13 -28.85 55.07
N ALA A 86 31.29 -29.78 54.61
CA ALA A 86 29.86 -29.76 54.94
C ALA A 86 29.62 -30.05 56.43
N GLY A 87 30.51 -30.84 57.06
CA GLY A 87 30.58 -31.04 58.49
C GLY A 87 31.50 -30.01 59.19
N LYS A 88 32.30 -30.49 60.14
CA LYS A 88 33.20 -29.68 60.98
C LYS A 88 34.67 -29.78 60.57
N LEU A 89 35.43 -28.71 60.77
CA LEU A 89 36.88 -28.68 60.63
C LEU A 89 37.55 -28.94 61.99
N THR A 90 37.98 -30.18 62.23
CA THR A 90 38.71 -30.58 63.45
C THR A 90 40.22 -30.56 63.23
N LEU A 91 40.89 -29.50 63.68
CA LEU A 91 42.35 -29.32 63.52
C LEU A 91 43.09 -29.50 64.86
N LYS A 92 43.82 -30.61 65.03
CA LYS A 92 44.66 -30.89 66.21
C LYS A 92 46.13 -30.67 65.87
N THR A 93 46.58 -29.42 65.90
CA THR A 93 47.97 -29.03 65.56
C THR A 93 48.35 -27.67 66.14
N PRO A 94 49.63 -27.45 66.52
CA PRO A 94 50.12 -26.15 66.98
C PRO A 94 50.38 -25.14 65.85
N LYS A 95 50.45 -25.57 64.58
CA LYS A 95 50.70 -24.69 63.43
C LYS A 95 49.71 -24.97 62.29
N VAL A 96 48.94 -23.95 61.91
CA VAL A 96 47.93 -24.01 60.83
C VAL A 96 48.05 -22.75 59.99
N ASP A 97 48.12 -22.92 58.66
CA ASP A 97 48.05 -21.85 57.68
C ASP A 97 47.08 -22.29 56.57
N ILE A 98 45.89 -21.69 56.51
CA ILE A 98 44.83 -22.03 55.54
C ILE A 98 44.27 -20.72 55.01
N ALA A 99 44.20 -20.53 53.68
CA ALA A 99 43.77 -19.26 53.10
C ALA A 99 42.33 -18.88 53.45
N LYS A 100 41.39 -19.85 53.41
CA LYS A 100 40.01 -19.66 53.87
C LYS A 100 39.44 -20.96 54.42
N LYS A 101 38.67 -20.88 55.50
CA LYS A 101 38.01 -22.03 56.15
C LYS A 101 36.49 -21.87 56.05
N ILE A 102 35.79 -22.93 55.67
CA ILE A 102 34.33 -22.94 55.55
C ILE A 102 33.80 -24.22 56.20
N GLU A 103 32.94 -24.09 57.21
CA GLU A 103 32.14 -25.17 57.80
C GLU A 103 30.70 -25.03 57.31
N GLY A 104 29.97 -26.14 57.15
CA GLY A 104 28.61 -26.11 56.61
C GLY A 104 28.54 -25.82 55.11
N ALA A 105 29.60 -26.17 54.36
CA ALA A 105 29.60 -26.06 52.90
C ALA A 105 28.51 -26.95 52.26
N LEU A 106 28.05 -26.58 51.06
CA LEU A 106 27.11 -27.38 50.30
C LEU A 106 27.68 -28.77 50.02
N LEU A 107 26.80 -29.78 50.00
CA LEU A 107 27.17 -31.13 49.57
C LEU A 107 27.43 -31.09 48.07
N ILE A 108 28.56 -31.66 47.65
CA ILE A 108 28.95 -31.75 46.24
C ILE A 108 28.93 -33.22 45.86
N ASP A 109 28.11 -33.61 44.89
CA ASP A 109 28.09 -34.97 44.40
C ASP A 109 29.36 -35.29 43.60
N ILE A 110 29.93 -36.48 43.84
CA ILE A 110 31.04 -36.98 43.02
C ILE A 110 30.45 -37.52 41.72
N GLN A 111 30.70 -36.83 40.62
CA GLN A 111 30.41 -37.35 39.29
C GLN A 111 31.36 -38.52 39.02
N ASP A 112 30.81 -39.68 38.59
CA ASP A 112 31.59 -40.89 38.31
C ASP A 112 32.05 -40.90 36.85
N HIS A 113 33.31 -40.54 36.63
CA HIS A 113 33.96 -40.46 35.32
C HIS A 113 34.71 -41.74 34.96
N SER A 114 34.53 -42.83 35.71
CA SER A 114 35.33 -44.05 35.57
C SER A 114 35.25 -44.65 34.16
N GLU A 115 34.05 -44.65 33.56
CA GLU A 115 33.84 -45.20 32.21
C GLU A 115 34.50 -44.32 31.13
N GLY A 116 34.43 -42.99 31.27
CA GLY A 116 35.14 -42.05 30.41
C GLY A 116 36.64 -42.21 30.46
N ILE A 117 37.21 -42.28 31.67
CA ILE A 117 38.65 -42.49 31.90
C ILE A 117 39.09 -43.84 31.31
N LYS A 118 38.27 -44.90 31.43
CA LYS A 118 38.52 -46.19 30.79
C LYS A 118 38.52 -46.11 29.26
N GLN A 119 37.55 -45.42 28.66
CA GLN A 119 37.49 -45.27 27.21
C GLN A 119 38.70 -44.51 26.69
N ILE A 120 39.10 -43.41 27.33
CA ILE A 120 40.32 -42.66 27.00
C ILE A 120 41.56 -43.57 27.10
N ALA A 121 41.67 -44.37 28.16
CA ALA A 121 42.79 -45.27 28.38
C ALA A 121 42.85 -46.45 27.40
N SER A 122 41.71 -46.85 26.82
CA SER A 122 41.62 -48.09 26.03
C SER A 122 42.36 -48.07 24.69
N GLU A 123 42.68 -46.90 24.14
CA GLU A 123 43.39 -46.75 22.86
C GLU A 123 44.81 -47.39 22.90
N ASP A 124 45.47 -47.45 24.08
CA ASP A 124 46.83 -47.96 24.24
C ASP A 124 47.03 -48.97 25.40
N ALA A 125 45.93 -49.44 26.05
CA ALA A 125 46.00 -50.24 27.27
C ALA A 125 46.14 -51.77 27.07
N GLU A 126 46.85 -52.43 28.00
CA GLU A 126 46.72 -53.87 28.27
C GLU A 126 45.45 -54.13 29.08
N ILE A 127 44.48 -54.85 28.50
CA ILE A 127 43.24 -55.23 29.18
C ILE A 127 43.40 -56.62 29.82
N ILE A 128 43.14 -56.71 31.13
CA ILE A 128 43.30 -57.92 31.95
C ILE A 128 41.95 -58.31 32.55
N GLU A 129 41.38 -59.42 32.07
CA GLU A 129 40.02 -59.89 32.41
C GLU A 129 39.85 -60.44 33.84
N LYS A 130 40.91 -60.50 34.65
CA LYS A 130 40.90 -61.07 36.01
C LYS A 130 41.87 -60.34 36.93
N ASP A 131 41.83 -60.66 38.23
CA ASP A 131 42.77 -60.14 39.22
C ASP A 131 44.23 -60.27 38.76
N LYS A 132 45.01 -59.19 38.94
CA LYS A 132 46.41 -59.10 38.53
C LYS A 132 47.29 -58.75 39.72
N SER A 133 48.41 -59.46 39.84
CA SER A 133 49.46 -59.14 40.81
C SER A 133 50.82 -58.97 40.12
N TYR A 134 51.45 -57.81 40.27
CA TYR A 134 52.83 -57.56 39.87
C TYR A 134 53.74 -57.75 41.09
N ASN A 135 54.77 -58.58 40.98
CA ASN A 135 55.70 -58.88 42.07
C ASN A 135 57.16 -58.76 41.59
N GLY A 136 58.03 -58.13 42.37
CA GLY A 136 59.47 -58.05 42.04
C GLY A 136 60.20 -56.92 42.77
N ASN A 137 61.50 -56.76 42.60
CA ASN A 137 62.22 -55.61 43.18
C ASN A 137 61.86 -54.30 42.45
N GLN A 138 61.72 -54.34 41.11
CA GLN A 138 61.32 -53.21 40.27
C GLN A 138 60.21 -53.67 39.31
N VAL A 139 59.12 -52.91 39.21
CA VAL A 139 58.01 -53.13 38.26
C VAL A 139 57.95 -51.95 37.30
N ILE A 140 57.94 -52.21 35.99
CA ILE A 140 57.84 -51.19 34.95
C ILE A 140 56.62 -51.52 34.09
N LEU A 141 55.69 -50.57 33.98
CA LEU A 141 54.52 -50.63 33.10
C LEU A 141 54.75 -49.65 31.95
N GLU A 142 55.06 -50.18 30.76
CA GLU A 142 55.41 -49.37 29.58
C GLU A 142 54.19 -48.80 28.84
N GLN A 143 52.99 -49.34 29.11
CA GLN A 143 51.71 -48.92 28.55
C GLN A 143 50.63 -48.88 29.64
N SER A 144 49.47 -48.28 29.33
CA SER A 144 48.30 -48.24 30.22
C SER A 144 47.81 -49.65 30.56
N VAL A 145 47.21 -49.85 31.74
CA VAL A 145 46.72 -51.17 32.21
C VAL A 145 45.30 -51.02 32.74
N ILE A 146 44.38 -51.84 32.24
CA ILE A 146 42.99 -51.92 32.70
C ILE A 146 42.72 -53.33 33.23
N VAL A 147 42.30 -53.45 34.50
CA VAL A 147 42.07 -54.74 35.17
C VAL A 147 40.59 -54.89 35.55
N LYS A 148 39.88 -55.89 35.03
CA LYS A 148 38.47 -56.18 35.40
C LYS A 148 38.29 -56.85 36.77
N GLY A 149 39.28 -56.68 37.66
CA GLY A 149 39.38 -57.33 38.96
C GLY A 149 40.25 -56.52 39.90
N ASN A 150 40.83 -57.17 40.92
CA ASN A 150 41.76 -56.49 41.84
C ASN A 150 43.15 -56.36 41.22
N LEU A 151 43.80 -55.22 41.44
CA LEU A 151 45.19 -54.98 41.05
C LEU A 151 46.08 -54.85 42.29
N LYS A 152 47.09 -55.71 42.41
CA LYS A 152 48.09 -55.64 43.48
C LYS A 152 49.50 -55.46 42.92
N VAL A 153 50.25 -54.50 43.44
CA VAL A 153 51.65 -54.28 43.07
C VAL A 153 52.52 -54.43 44.31
N ASN A 154 53.38 -55.45 44.34
CA ASN A 154 54.31 -55.72 45.44
C ASN A 154 55.74 -55.56 44.94
N CYS A 155 56.34 -54.38 45.15
CA CYS A 155 57.71 -54.14 44.69
C CYS A 155 58.47 -53.08 45.49
N SER A 156 59.80 -53.03 45.37
CA SER A 156 60.55 -51.93 45.99
C SER A 156 60.35 -50.62 45.23
N ARG A 157 60.30 -50.66 43.88
CA ARG A 157 60.07 -49.49 43.00
C ARG A 157 59.09 -49.80 41.87
N ILE A 158 58.11 -48.94 41.62
CA ILE A 158 57.24 -49.00 40.43
C ILE A 158 57.44 -47.75 39.54
N THR A 159 57.48 -47.97 38.22
CA THR A 159 57.45 -46.93 37.18
C THR A 159 56.33 -47.24 36.18
N SER A 160 55.45 -46.29 35.89
CA SER A 160 54.32 -46.48 34.96
C SER A 160 54.17 -45.30 34.01
N LYS A 161 53.66 -45.55 32.80
CA LYS A 161 53.20 -44.55 31.83
C LYS A 161 51.68 -44.69 31.64
N GLY A 162 50.96 -43.59 31.44
CA GLY A 162 49.53 -43.60 31.11
C GLY A 162 48.60 -43.91 32.29
N TYR A 163 47.68 -44.86 32.11
CA TYR A 163 46.58 -45.14 33.03
C TYR A 163 46.75 -46.48 33.76
N ILE A 164 46.45 -46.51 35.05
CA ILE A 164 46.32 -47.73 35.86
C ILE A 164 44.87 -47.77 36.37
N ILE A 165 44.05 -48.62 35.77
CA ILE A 165 42.62 -48.69 36.07
C ILE A 165 42.25 -50.09 36.56
N ALA A 166 41.44 -50.18 37.61
CA ALA A 166 40.85 -51.43 38.05
C ALA A 166 39.35 -51.28 38.34
N GLU A 167 38.55 -52.30 38.01
CA GLU A 167 37.13 -52.33 38.39
C GLU A 167 36.92 -52.48 39.90
N LYS A 168 37.89 -53.10 40.60
CA LYS A 168 37.87 -53.35 42.05
C LYS A 168 39.10 -52.72 42.73
N ASP A 169 39.56 -53.28 43.84
CA ASP A 169 40.59 -52.68 44.68
C ASP A 169 41.95 -52.61 43.97
N ILE A 170 42.65 -51.50 44.19
CA ILE A 170 44.07 -51.30 43.80
C ILE A 170 44.91 -51.21 45.07
N ALA A 171 45.96 -52.02 45.18
CA ALA A 171 46.87 -52.02 46.32
C ALA A 171 48.34 -51.94 45.89
N PHE A 172 48.99 -50.82 46.19
CA PHE A 172 50.43 -50.61 46.01
C PHE A 172 51.17 -50.90 47.33
N ASN A 173 51.91 -51.99 47.40
CA ASN A 173 52.84 -52.29 48.49
C ASN A 173 54.25 -52.00 48.01
N THR A 174 54.66 -50.72 48.07
CA THR A 174 55.91 -50.26 47.46
C THR A 174 56.70 -49.27 48.29
N SER A 175 58.04 -49.28 48.16
CA SER A 175 58.91 -48.33 48.89
C SER A 175 59.12 -47.01 48.14
N ILE A 176 59.07 -47.05 46.80
CA ILE A 176 59.22 -45.92 45.88
C ILE A 176 58.21 -46.06 44.73
N THR A 177 57.45 -45.01 44.46
CA THR A 177 56.61 -44.86 43.25
C THR A 177 57.17 -43.67 42.46
N GLU A 178 57.39 -43.82 41.16
CA GLU A 178 57.87 -42.75 40.27
C GLU A 178 57.04 -42.77 38.96
N SER A 179 56.57 -41.62 38.50
CA SER A 179 55.90 -41.49 37.20
C SER A 179 56.93 -41.61 36.07
N GLY A 180 56.69 -42.48 35.09
CA GLY A 180 57.59 -42.72 33.96
C GLY A 180 57.38 -41.80 32.75
N SER A 181 56.52 -40.78 32.88
CA SER A 181 56.18 -39.82 31.82
C SER A 181 56.27 -38.38 32.36
N ASP A 182 56.56 -37.43 31.47
CA ASP A 182 56.53 -36.00 31.82
C ASP A 182 55.11 -35.47 32.02
N LYS A 183 54.07 -36.17 31.50
CA LYS A 183 52.65 -35.78 31.60
C LYS A 183 51.95 -36.28 32.87
N GLY A 184 52.51 -37.26 33.59
CA GLY A 184 51.88 -37.87 34.78
C GLY A 184 51.17 -39.19 34.51
N ILE A 185 50.46 -39.72 35.52
CA ILE A 185 49.68 -40.98 35.48
C ILE A 185 48.30 -40.80 36.10
N VAL A 186 47.31 -41.57 35.64
CA VAL A 186 45.98 -41.66 36.27
C VAL A 186 45.84 -43.03 36.94
N ILE A 187 45.54 -43.05 38.24
CA ILE A 187 45.28 -44.26 39.01
C ILE A 187 43.81 -44.24 39.40
N ALA A 188 42.99 -45.10 38.78
CA ALA A 188 41.54 -45.07 38.96
C ALA A 188 40.96 -46.43 39.40
N SER A 189 40.06 -46.42 40.38
CA SER A 189 39.25 -47.58 40.77
C SER A 189 37.78 -47.25 40.65
N GLU A 190 37.03 -48.05 39.90
CA GLU A 190 35.62 -47.72 39.63
C GLU A 190 34.68 -47.99 40.81
N LYS A 191 34.90 -49.12 41.48
CA LYS A 191 34.02 -49.62 42.55
C LYS A 191 34.78 -50.00 43.81
N GLY A 192 36.11 -49.91 43.81
CA GLY A 192 36.98 -50.39 44.88
C GLY A 192 37.82 -49.31 45.52
N ASN A 193 38.61 -49.71 46.50
CA ASN A 193 39.51 -48.86 47.26
C ASN A 193 40.88 -48.76 46.57
N ILE A 194 41.56 -47.63 46.73
CA ILE A 194 42.96 -47.47 46.32
C ILE A 194 43.82 -47.36 47.57
N THR A 195 44.70 -48.33 47.80
CA THR A 195 45.58 -48.38 48.98
C THR A 195 47.05 -48.22 48.59
N PHE A 196 47.72 -47.25 49.21
CA PHE A 196 49.18 -47.08 49.12
C PHE A 196 49.82 -47.46 50.45
N ASN A 197 50.65 -48.51 50.46
CA ASN A 197 51.43 -48.95 51.60
C ASN A 197 52.92 -48.82 51.28
N GLY A 198 53.66 -47.96 52.00
CA GLY A 198 55.04 -47.67 51.64
C GLY A 198 55.83 -46.75 52.59
N SER A 199 57.08 -46.47 52.24
CA SER A 199 57.90 -45.46 52.96
C SER A 199 57.95 -44.11 52.23
N ASN A 200 58.11 -44.10 50.90
CA ASN A 200 58.24 -42.86 50.13
C ASN A 200 57.48 -42.96 48.79
N VAL A 201 56.26 -42.44 48.74
CA VAL A 201 55.42 -42.47 47.52
C VAL A 201 55.49 -41.10 46.84
N ASN A 202 55.87 -41.08 45.56
CA ASN A 202 55.91 -39.87 44.74
C ASN A 202 55.11 -40.08 43.45
N ILE A 203 54.05 -39.31 43.24
CA ILE A 203 53.15 -39.47 42.10
C ILE A 203 53.05 -38.13 41.38
N LYS A 204 53.06 -38.15 40.05
CA LYS A 204 52.61 -37.02 39.23
C LYS A 204 51.34 -37.47 38.52
N GLY A 205 50.22 -36.77 38.70
CA GLY A 205 48.91 -37.07 38.11
C GLY A 205 47.78 -37.29 39.12
N ILE A 206 46.77 -38.07 38.76
CA ILE A 206 45.48 -38.13 39.47
C ILE A 206 45.25 -39.48 40.13
N VAL A 207 44.75 -39.46 41.37
CA VAL A 207 44.18 -40.65 42.04
C VAL A 207 42.67 -40.48 42.16
N TYR A 208 41.91 -41.40 41.55
CA TYR A 208 40.46 -41.27 41.36
C TYR A 208 39.70 -42.53 41.84
N ALA A 209 38.84 -42.41 42.85
CA ALA A 209 38.07 -43.54 43.39
C ALA A 209 36.65 -43.10 43.81
N PRO A 210 35.74 -42.84 42.85
CA PRO A 210 34.48 -42.15 43.12
C PRO A 210 33.52 -42.91 44.03
N LYS A 211 33.66 -44.24 44.14
CA LYS A 211 32.85 -45.10 45.00
C LYS A 211 33.66 -45.77 46.11
N GLY A 212 34.92 -45.37 46.28
CA GLY A 212 35.89 -46.07 47.10
C GLY A 212 36.67 -45.17 48.06
N THR A 213 37.38 -45.81 48.98
CA THR A 213 38.28 -45.10 49.89
C THR A 213 39.71 -45.10 49.35
N VAL A 214 40.33 -43.92 49.29
CA VAL A 214 41.78 -43.78 49.08
C VAL A 214 42.49 -43.84 50.44
N ILE A 215 43.21 -44.93 50.69
CA ILE A 215 43.92 -45.20 51.94
C ILE A 215 45.42 -45.06 51.72
N ILE A 216 46.04 -44.07 52.35
CA ILE A 216 47.47 -43.79 52.21
C ILE A 216 48.18 -44.09 53.53
N ASN A 217 48.88 -45.23 53.59
CA ASN A 217 49.74 -45.64 54.69
C ASN A 217 51.22 -45.48 54.27
N ALA A 218 51.72 -44.24 54.22
CA ALA A 218 53.07 -43.94 53.78
C ALA A 218 53.81 -42.98 54.71
N ALA A 219 55.09 -43.22 55.00
CA ALA A 219 55.86 -42.28 55.83
C ALA A 219 55.98 -40.90 55.16
N ARG A 220 56.22 -40.86 53.84
CA ARG A 220 56.17 -39.65 53.01
C ARG A 220 55.33 -39.94 51.76
N PHE A 221 54.37 -39.06 51.49
CA PHE A 221 53.56 -39.08 50.27
C PHE A 221 53.60 -37.71 49.62
N THR A 222 54.06 -37.66 48.38
CA THR A 222 54.06 -36.47 47.54
C THR A 222 53.27 -36.77 46.28
N ILE A 223 52.32 -35.89 45.95
CA ILE A 223 51.59 -35.93 44.68
C ILE A 223 51.67 -34.55 44.00
N GLN A 224 52.12 -34.52 42.76
CA GLN A 224 51.96 -33.39 41.84
C GLN A 224 50.69 -33.64 41.03
N GLY A 225 49.55 -33.19 41.55
CA GLY A 225 48.23 -33.52 41.03
C GLY A 225 47.17 -33.63 42.13
N ARG A 226 46.11 -34.39 41.87
CA ARG A 226 44.85 -34.36 42.64
C ARG A 226 44.44 -35.73 43.19
N ILE A 227 43.70 -35.74 44.30
CA ILE A 227 43.07 -36.95 44.85
C ILE A 227 41.58 -36.70 45.03
N ILE A 228 40.77 -37.53 44.36
CA ILE A 228 39.31 -37.39 44.34
C ILE A 228 38.72 -38.77 44.63
N ALA A 229 37.95 -38.88 45.71
CA ALA A 229 37.37 -40.15 46.13
C ALA A 229 36.08 -39.97 46.94
N ASP A 230 35.36 -41.06 47.18
CA ASP A 230 34.28 -41.05 48.18
C ASP A 230 34.87 -40.73 49.56
N SER A 231 35.91 -41.44 49.98
CA SER A 231 36.59 -41.20 51.26
C SER A 231 38.10 -41.17 51.12
N ILE A 232 38.78 -40.31 51.86
CA ILE A 232 40.25 -40.24 51.88
C ILE A 232 40.76 -40.33 53.32
N VAL A 233 41.70 -41.24 53.53
CA VAL A 233 42.36 -41.46 54.82
C VAL A 233 43.87 -41.50 54.64
N PHE A 234 44.55 -40.52 55.21
CA PHE A 234 46.02 -40.43 55.23
C PHE A 234 46.58 -40.78 56.61
N ARG A 235 47.59 -41.67 56.64
CA ARG A 235 48.33 -42.12 57.83
C ARG A 235 49.82 -42.14 57.52
N GLY A 236 50.57 -41.16 58.03
CA GLY A 236 51.98 -40.99 57.66
C GLY A 236 52.75 -39.96 58.48
N SER A 237 53.98 -39.66 58.06
CA SER A 237 54.77 -38.56 58.64
C SER A 237 54.62 -37.25 57.86
N SER A 238 54.57 -37.31 56.52
CA SER A 238 54.48 -36.12 55.66
C SER A 238 53.55 -36.33 54.48
N LEU A 239 52.62 -35.39 54.25
CA LEU A 239 51.79 -35.27 53.06
C LEU A 239 52.14 -33.98 52.30
N ASP A 240 52.38 -34.07 51.01
CA ASP A 240 52.60 -32.92 50.13
C ASP A 240 51.76 -33.09 48.86
N VAL A 241 50.78 -32.21 48.64
CA VAL A 241 49.88 -32.21 47.48
C VAL A 241 50.12 -30.91 46.73
N GLN A 242 50.58 -31.03 45.49
CA GLN A 242 50.91 -29.92 44.61
C GLN A 242 49.94 -29.92 43.42
N ALA A 243 48.75 -29.35 43.58
CA ALA A 243 47.79 -29.23 42.49
C ALA A 243 48.01 -27.94 41.67
N GLY A 244 47.86 -28.04 40.36
CA GLY A 244 47.93 -26.98 39.36
C GLY A 244 46.76 -27.03 38.36
N PRO A 245 46.67 -26.04 37.44
CA PRO A 245 45.61 -25.96 36.44
C PRO A 245 45.68 -27.11 35.41
N ASP A 246 46.87 -27.58 35.07
CA ASP A 246 47.08 -28.57 34.01
C ASP A 246 46.93 -30.03 34.47
N ASP A 247 46.66 -30.27 35.77
CA ASP A 247 46.60 -31.62 36.33
C ASP A 247 45.53 -32.51 35.68
N LEU A 248 44.45 -31.88 35.20
CA LEU A 248 43.28 -32.53 34.64
C LEU A 248 43.43 -32.83 33.13
N GLU A 249 44.50 -32.40 32.46
CA GLU A 249 44.72 -32.65 31.02
C GLU A 249 44.67 -34.14 30.64
N LEU A 250 45.02 -35.03 31.59
CA LEU A 250 44.98 -36.49 31.39
C LEU A 250 43.57 -37.10 31.44
N ILE A 251 42.56 -36.37 31.90
CA ILE A 251 41.17 -36.84 31.95
C ILE A 251 40.18 -35.87 31.27
N ASP A 252 40.63 -34.66 30.94
CA ASP A 252 39.84 -33.58 30.34
C ASP A 252 40.59 -32.86 29.20
N SER A 253 41.21 -33.64 28.30
CA SER A 253 41.86 -33.06 27.10
C SER A 253 40.83 -32.54 26.09
N GLU A 254 41.14 -31.47 25.34
CA GLU A 254 40.27 -30.93 24.26
C GLU A 254 39.71 -32.01 23.32
N LYS A 255 40.45 -33.11 23.08
CA LYS A 255 40.04 -34.23 22.23
C LYS A 255 38.72 -34.91 22.68
N TYR A 256 38.38 -34.87 23.97
CA TYR A 256 37.26 -35.63 24.56
C TYR A 256 36.16 -34.75 25.15
N GLN A 257 36.16 -33.44 24.88
CA GLN A 257 35.07 -32.56 25.31
C GLN A 257 33.78 -32.93 24.56
N PRO A 258 32.62 -33.01 25.26
CA PRO A 258 31.35 -33.21 24.61
C PRO A 258 31.01 -32.02 23.72
N SER A 259 30.39 -32.30 22.58
CA SER A 259 29.76 -31.29 21.75
C SER A 259 28.35 -31.72 21.37
N VAL A 260 27.44 -30.77 21.29
CA VAL A 260 26.11 -30.95 20.70
C VAL A 260 25.79 -29.70 19.89
N THR A 261 25.27 -29.91 18.69
CA THR A 261 24.81 -28.84 17.78
C THR A 261 23.43 -29.19 17.27
N ILE A 262 22.50 -28.25 17.30
CA ILE A 262 21.22 -28.33 16.59
C ILE A 262 21.42 -27.79 15.17
N ASP A 263 20.95 -28.52 14.17
CA ASP A 263 20.93 -28.07 12.77
C ASP A 263 19.75 -27.13 12.56
N THR A 264 20.06 -25.88 12.25
CA THR A 264 19.10 -24.80 12.04
C THR A 264 19.06 -24.32 10.59
N SER A 265 19.79 -24.99 9.68
CA SER A 265 19.93 -24.56 8.28
C SER A 265 18.61 -24.55 7.50
N GLY A 266 17.61 -25.31 7.95
CA GLY A 266 16.27 -25.34 7.38
C GLY A 266 15.31 -24.28 7.93
N PHE A 267 15.71 -23.47 8.91
CA PHE A 267 14.86 -22.46 9.53
C PHE A 267 15.30 -21.05 9.16
N LYS A 268 14.34 -20.13 9.04
CA LYS A 268 14.62 -18.71 8.77
C LYS A 268 15.13 -18.09 10.07
N VAL A 269 16.31 -17.45 10.04
CA VAL A 269 16.89 -16.85 11.25
C VAL A 269 16.13 -15.58 11.61
N LEU A 270 15.77 -15.46 12.88
CA LEU A 270 15.04 -14.33 13.42
C LEU A 270 15.95 -13.58 14.41
N ASP A 271 16.54 -14.27 15.39
CA ASP A 271 17.66 -13.75 16.18
C ASP A 271 18.80 -14.77 16.23
N ALA A 272 19.95 -14.42 15.66
CA ALA A 272 21.09 -15.32 15.64
C ALA A 272 21.83 -15.41 16.99
N GLU A 273 21.78 -14.34 17.80
CA GLU A 273 22.48 -14.28 19.10
C GLU A 273 21.71 -15.09 20.15
N GLU A 274 20.38 -14.96 20.16
CA GLU A 274 19.48 -15.71 21.05
C GLU A 274 19.00 -17.05 20.49
N ALA A 275 19.47 -17.41 19.30
CA ALA A 275 19.11 -18.64 18.58
C ALA A 275 17.59 -18.81 18.38
N ILE A 276 16.93 -17.75 17.92
CA ILE A 276 15.51 -17.70 17.60
C ILE A 276 15.33 -17.81 16.08
N PHE A 277 14.40 -18.66 15.64
CA PHE A 277 14.16 -18.96 14.24
C PHE A 277 12.66 -18.96 13.94
N TRP A 278 12.32 -18.54 12.73
CA TRP A 278 10.98 -18.53 12.18
C TRP A 278 10.66 -19.83 11.44
N VAL A 279 9.42 -20.30 11.61
CA VAL A 279 8.89 -21.54 11.03
C VAL A 279 7.51 -21.28 10.45
N ASP A 280 7.39 -21.31 9.12
CA ASP A 280 6.15 -21.15 8.35
C ASP A 280 5.69 -22.43 7.63
N ASP A 281 6.46 -23.51 7.77
CA ASP A 281 6.20 -24.83 7.19
C ASP A 281 6.15 -25.92 8.28
N LYS A 282 5.76 -27.14 7.87
CA LYS A 282 5.65 -28.27 8.79
C LYS A 282 7.02 -28.71 9.34
N VAL A 283 7.12 -28.86 10.67
CA VAL A 283 8.31 -29.35 11.37
C VAL A 283 8.00 -30.65 12.11
N ASP A 284 8.23 -31.76 11.42
CA ASP A 284 8.06 -33.09 12.00
C ASP A 284 9.28 -33.55 12.82
N LYS A 285 10.46 -32.99 12.56
CA LYS A 285 11.73 -33.47 13.09
C LYS A 285 12.72 -32.33 13.31
N ILE A 286 13.63 -32.55 14.26
CA ILE A 286 14.82 -31.74 14.46
C ILE A 286 16.08 -32.62 14.34
N THR A 287 17.13 -32.06 13.74
CA THR A 287 18.39 -32.77 13.49
C THR A 287 19.56 -32.03 14.10
N GLY A 288 20.69 -32.71 14.20
CA GLY A 288 21.92 -32.09 14.66
C GLY A 288 23.08 -33.08 14.76
N MET A 289 24.18 -32.60 15.32
CA MET A 289 25.39 -33.39 15.53
C MET A 289 25.73 -33.48 17.01
N ALA A 290 26.38 -34.55 17.41
CA ALA A 290 26.96 -34.67 18.74
C ALA A 290 28.23 -35.50 18.71
N SER A 291 29.19 -35.19 19.59
CA SER A 291 30.42 -35.96 19.71
C SER A 291 30.83 -36.12 21.17
N ASN A 292 31.50 -37.21 21.49
CA ASN A 292 31.98 -37.53 22.84
C ASN A 292 30.86 -37.53 23.91
N ILE A 293 29.66 -38.03 23.60
CA ILE A 293 28.50 -38.08 24.52
C ILE A 293 28.08 -39.51 24.94
N THR A 294 27.53 -39.65 26.14
CA THR A 294 26.96 -40.90 26.69
C THR A 294 25.44 -40.92 26.72
N SER A 295 24.79 -39.76 26.83
CA SER A 295 23.32 -39.63 26.91
C SER A 295 22.84 -38.27 26.41
N MET A 296 21.58 -38.19 25.94
CA MET A 296 20.94 -36.95 25.46
C MET A 296 19.46 -36.90 25.87
N ASN A 297 18.90 -35.71 26.07
CA ASN A 297 17.49 -35.44 26.38
C ASN A 297 17.01 -34.19 25.64
N MET A 298 15.75 -34.18 25.19
CA MET A 298 15.09 -33.03 24.55
C MET A 298 13.93 -32.53 25.41
N THR A 299 13.86 -31.22 25.63
CA THR A 299 12.68 -30.54 26.17
C THR A 299 12.13 -29.53 25.18
N ILE A 300 10.82 -29.33 25.18
CA ILE A 300 10.11 -28.32 24.39
C ILE A 300 9.16 -27.59 25.34
N ALA A 301 9.23 -26.27 25.38
CA ALA A 301 8.36 -25.43 26.22
C ALA A 301 7.94 -24.16 25.48
N SER A 302 6.77 -23.62 25.82
CA SER A 302 6.31 -22.30 25.38
C SER A 302 5.86 -21.52 26.61
N GLY A 303 6.52 -20.39 26.90
CA GLY A 303 6.30 -19.71 28.17
C GLY A 303 6.60 -20.63 29.37
N LYS A 304 5.64 -20.72 30.31
CA LYS A 304 5.69 -21.67 31.43
C LYS A 304 5.13 -23.07 31.09
N LEU A 305 4.53 -23.25 29.91
CA LEU A 305 3.94 -24.52 29.47
C LEU A 305 5.00 -25.49 28.92
N GLU A 306 5.16 -26.66 29.54
CA GLU A 306 6.01 -27.75 29.03
C GLU A 306 5.24 -28.61 28.01
N LEU A 307 5.67 -28.60 26.75
CA LEU A 307 5.05 -29.37 25.66
C LEU A 307 5.64 -30.78 25.52
N ALA A 308 6.93 -30.95 25.82
CA ALA A 308 7.59 -32.26 25.74
C ALA A 308 8.86 -32.34 26.61
N ASN A 309 9.13 -33.54 27.13
CA ASN A 309 10.40 -33.90 27.77
C ASN A 309 10.70 -35.39 27.51
N LYS A 310 11.71 -35.67 26.67
CA LYS A 310 11.97 -37.03 26.14
C LYS A 310 13.46 -37.37 26.04
N PRO A 311 13.88 -38.57 26.48
CA PRO A 311 15.25 -39.04 26.30
C PRO A 311 15.54 -39.34 24.82
N VAL A 312 16.75 -39.03 24.38
CA VAL A 312 17.22 -39.16 22.99
C VAL A 312 18.38 -40.15 22.93
N THR A 313 18.34 -41.06 21.94
CA THR A 313 19.44 -42.01 21.72
C THR A 313 20.66 -41.29 21.13
N PRO A 314 21.85 -41.33 21.77
CA PRO A 314 23.04 -40.67 21.25
C PRO A 314 23.49 -41.22 19.89
N SER A 315 23.73 -40.34 18.93
CA SER A 315 24.40 -40.64 17.66
C SER A 315 25.17 -39.44 17.15
N GLU A 316 26.18 -39.67 16.31
CA GLU A 316 27.04 -38.60 15.77
C GLU A 316 26.25 -37.59 14.93
N ASN A 317 25.32 -38.09 14.11
CA ASN A 317 24.25 -37.32 13.49
C ASN A 317 22.94 -37.83 14.06
N TRP A 318 22.22 -37.00 14.81
CA TRP A 318 20.97 -37.37 15.48
C TRP A 318 19.78 -36.72 14.78
N CYS A 319 18.62 -37.35 14.91
CA CYS A 319 17.35 -36.91 14.33
C CYS A 319 16.22 -37.32 15.28
N ILE A 320 15.42 -36.35 15.72
CA ILE A 320 14.39 -36.52 16.75
C ILE A 320 13.05 -36.08 16.18
N ASP A 321 12.00 -36.88 16.39
CA ASP A 321 10.64 -36.49 16.04
C ASP A 321 10.08 -35.48 17.04
N ILE A 322 9.50 -34.39 16.54
CA ILE A 322 8.84 -33.37 17.35
C ILE A 322 7.37 -33.77 17.53
N PRO A 323 6.84 -33.84 18.78
CA PRO A 323 5.45 -34.21 19.02
C PRO A 323 4.42 -33.17 18.56
N GLY A 324 4.86 -31.93 18.40
CA GLY A 324 4.09 -30.78 17.94
C GLY A 324 4.67 -29.49 18.51
N LEU A 325 4.30 -28.36 17.93
CA LEU A 325 4.63 -27.00 18.38
C LEU A 325 3.33 -26.20 18.45
N ILE A 326 3.14 -25.37 19.47
CA ILE A 326 2.02 -24.43 19.45
C ILE A 326 2.31 -23.31 18.43
N VAL A 327 1.28 -22.64 17.94
CA VAL A 327 1.48 -21.38 17.19
C VAL A 327 2.10 -20.36 18.16
N GLY A 328 3.16 -19.67 17.72
CA GLY A 328 3.98 -18.79 18.57
C GLY A 328 5.32 -19.39 18.99
N SER A 329 5.87 -18.91 20.11
CA SER A 329 7.25 -19.21 20.54
C SER A 329 7.37 -20.58 21.20
N ASN A 330 8.29 -21.43 20.72
CA ASN A 330 8.55 -22.76 21.27
C ASN A 330 10.07 -22.95 21.48
N ARG A 331 10.52 -23.00 22.73
CA ARG A 331 11.92 -23.24 23.09
C ARG A 331 12.22 -24.74 23.12
N ILE A 332 13.10 -25.17 22.23
CA ILE A 332 13.63 -26.54 22.17
C ILE A 332 15.00 -26.55 22.82
N THR A 333 15.20 -27.40 23.82
CA THR A 333 16.50 -27.57 24.49
C THR A 333 16.98 -29.00 24.39
N ILE A 334 18.18 -29.18 23.83
CA ILE A 334 18.89 -30.45 23.81
C ILE A 334 19.96 -30.42 24.89
N THR A 335 19.84 -31.34 25.85
CA THR A 335 20.82 -31.52 26.92
C THR A 335 21.58 -32.81 26.67
N ALA A 336 22.91 -32.76 26.62
CA ALA A 336 23.78 -33.91 26.37
C ALA A 336 24.85 -34.04 27.46
N THR A 337 25.14 -35.28 27.87
CA THR A 337 26.19 -35.58 28.86
C THR A 337 27.36 -36.26 28.18
N GLY A 338 28.57 -35.74 28.41
CA GLY A 338 29.83 -36.19 27.81
C GLY A 338 30.43 -37.45 28.40
N LEU A 339 31.41 -38.04 27.69
CA LEU A 339 32.26 -39.13 28.20
C LEU A 339 33.00 -38.73 29.48
N ASN A 340 33.38 -37.46 29.59
CA ASN A 340 33.96 -36.86 30.78
C ASN A 340 32.90 -36.47 31.83
N GLY A 341 31.64 -36.91 31.72
CA GLY A 341 30.55 -36.64 32.68
C GLY A 341 29.99 -35.22 32.68
N LYS A 342 30.57 -34.28 31.91
CA LYS A 342 30.09 -32.90 31.81
C LYS A 342 28.78 -32.85 31.02
N THR A 343 27.78 -32.17 31.55
CA THR A 343 26.55 -31.87 30.82
C THR A 343 26.68 -30.55 30.10
N ILE A 344 26.27 -30.53 28.83
CA ILE A 344 26.14 -29.34 28.00
C ILE A 344 24.71 -29.27 27.49
N SER A 345 24.20 -28.08 27.28
CA SER A 345 22.90 -27.87 26.69
C SER A 345 23.01 -26.89 25.55
N GLN A 346 22.16 -27.08 24.55
CA GLN A 346 21.92 -26.10 23.51
C GLN A 346 20.42 -25.91 23.36
N SER A 347 20.01 -24.66 23.28
CA SER A 347 18.62 -24.29 23.06
C SER A 347 18.49 -23.54 21.74
N ILE A 348 17.34 -23.70 21.09
CA ILE A 348 16.85 -22.81 20.06
C ILE A 348 15.40 -22.47 20.38
N THR A 349 14.92 -21.34 19.87
CA THR A 349 13.50 -20.98 19.93
C THR A 349 12.94 -21.02 18.52
N LEU A 350 11.88 -21.78 18.30
CA LEU A 350 11.14 -21.83 17.04
C LEU A 350 9.84 -21.04 17.20
N VAL A 351 9.71 -19.95 16.46
CA VAL A 351 8.48 -19.18 16.33
C VAL A 351 7.66 -19.81 15.21
N ASN A 352 6.67 -20.61 15.58
CA ASN A 352 5.88 -21.43 14.67
C ASN A 352 4.61 -20.71 14.21
N GLN A 353 4.40 -20.63 12.90
CA GLN A 353 3.19 -20.09 12.25
C GLN A 353 2.39 -21.08 11.43
N TYR A 354 2.94 -22.27 11.24
CA TYR A 354 2.19 -23.32 10.59
C TYR A 354 1.30 -24.01 11.62
N GLU A 355 0.00 -23.71 11.62
CA GLU A 355 -0.99 -24.34 12.51
C GLU A 355 -0.93 -25.88 12.46
N GLY A 356 -0.55 -26.45 11.32
CA GLY A 356 -0.37 -27.89 11.16
C GLY A 356 0.77 -28.49 12.01
N ASN A 357 1.60 -27.69 12.67
CA ASN A 357 2.56 -28.17 13.67
C ASN A 357 1.92 -28.38 15.04
N SER A 358 0.75 -27.80 15.31
CA SER A 358 0.01 -28.01 16.56
C SER A 358 -0.85 -29.28 16.51
N THR A 359 -1.06 -29.85 15.31
CA THR A 359 -1.81 -31.11 15.14
C THR A 359 -1.15 -32.27 15.88
N GLY A 360 -1.72 -32.68 17.02
CA GLY A 360 -1.23 -33.77 17.86
C GLY A 360 -0.88 -33.37 19.30
N LEU A 361 -0.85 -32.06 19.59
CA LEU A 361 -0.80 -31.56 20.96
C LEU A 361 -2.18 -31.65 21.61
N TYR A 362 -2.21 -31.95 22.91
CA TYR A 362 -3.40 -31.79 23.74
C TYR A 362 -3.27 -30.47 24.49
N LEU A 363 -4.02 -29.46 24.04
CA LEU A 363 -4.13 -28.16 24.70
C LEU A 363 -5.48 -28.10 25.42
N ASP A 364 -5.48 -27.63 26.66
CA ASP A 364 -6.70 -27.45 27.43
C ASP A 364 -7.43 -26.19 26.96
N SER A 365 -8.36 -26.36 26.01
CA SER A 365 -9.16 -25.27 25.46
C SER A 365 -10.36 -24.91 26.35
N GLY A 366 -10.34 -25.27 27.63
CA GLY A 366 -11.26 -24.74 28.63
C GLY A 366 -10.97 -23.27 28.93
N ASP A 367 -11.92 -22.64 29.58
CA ASP A 367 -11.87 -21.28 30.11
C ASP A 367 -12.58 -21.36 31.48
N ASP A 368 -11.79 -21.59 32.52
CA ASP A 368 -12.28 -22.02 33.83
C ASP A 368 -12.86 -20.85 34.66
N ASP A 369 -12.45 -19.61 34.40
CA ASP A 369 -12.95 -18.38 35.02
C ASP A 369 -13.81 -17.48 34.13
N ASN A 370 -13.93 -17.80 32.84
CA ASN A 370 -14.80 -17.15 31.84
C ASN A 370 -14.41 -15.70 31.56
N ASP A 371 -13.12 -15.40 31.54
CA ASP A 371 -12.59 -14.08 31.16
C ASP A 371 -12.22 -13.99 29.67
N LEU A 372 -12.42 -15.09 28.92
CA LEU A 372 -12.08 -15.28 27.49
C LEU A 372 -10.62 -15.69 27.21
N LEU A 373 -9.77 -15.82 28.23
CA LEU A 373 -8.43 -16.39 28.15
C LEU A 373 -8.49 -17.91 28.40
N LEU A 374 -8.03 -18.72 27.45
CA LEU A 374 -8.11 -20.18 27.57
C LEU A 374 -7.08 -20.71 28.57
N ASN A 375 -7.41 -21.79 29.29
CA ASN A 375 -6.55 -22.46 30.27
C ASN A 375 -5.12 -22.76 29.79
N TRP A 376 -4.95 -23.10 28.50
CA TRP A 376 -3.62 -23.33 27.93
C TRP A 376 -2.84 -22.04 27.66
N GLN A 377 -3.52 -20.92 27.40
CA GLN A 377 -2.93 -19.58 27.24
C GLN A 377 -2.50 -19.07 28.61
N GLU A 378 -3.32 -19.29 29.62
CA GLU A 378 -2.98 -19.04 31.01
C GLU A 378 -1.79 -19.85 31.48
N ASP A 379 -1.64 -21.11 31.06
CA ASP A 379 -0.43 -21.89 31.34
C ASP A 379 0.83 -21.31 30.66
N VAL A 380 0.66 -20.64 29.52
CA VAL A 380 1.78 -20.00 28.81
C VAL A 380 2.24 -18.75 29.57
N VAL A 381 1.30 -17.87 29.96
CA VAL A 381 1.57 -16.61 30.69
C VAL A 381 1.87 -16.85 32.17
N GLY A 382 1.16 -17.80 32.75
CA GLY A 382 1.16 -18.21 34.15
C GLY A 382 0.22 -17.42 35.04
N THR A 383 -0.88 -16.97 34.48
CA THR A 383 -2.06 -16.46 35.19
C THR A 383 -2.82 -17.59 35.88
N GLN A 384 -3.81 -17.25 36.69
CA GLN A 384 -4.55 -18.22 37.49
C GLN A 384 -5.87 -18.61 36.81
N LYS A 385 -5.94 -19.82 36.25
CA LYS A 385 -7.11 -20.44 35.58
C LYS A 385 -8.50 -20.29 36.16
N ASN A 386 -8.58 -19.92 37.42
CA ASN A 386 -9.83 -19.86 38.16
C ASN A 386 -10.04 -18.47 38.75
N ASN A 387 -9.38 -17.46 38.18
CA ASN A 387 -9.35 -16.08 38.63
C ASN A 387 -9.05 -15.14 37.45
N ALA A 388 -10.12 -14.61 36.88
CA ALA A 388 -10.15 -13.71 35.72
C ALA A 388 -9.29 -12.44 35.81
N ASP A 389 -8.81 -12.05 36.99
CA ASP A 389 -8.02 -10.83 37.23
C ASP A 389 -6.92 -11.23 38.22
N THR A 390 -5.77 -11.67 37.69
CA THR A 390 -4.74 -12.35 38.49
C THR A 390 -4.03 -11.40 39.45
N ASP A 391 -3.88 -10.12 39.10
CA ASP A 391 -3.18 -9.14 39.91
C ASP A 391 -4.11 -8.24 40.77
N GLY A 392 -5.39 -8.20 40.45
CA GLY A 392 -6.45 -7.53 41.20
C GLY A 392 -6.58 -6.03 40.94
N ASP A 393 -6.17 -5.52 39.78
CA ASP A 393 -6.21 -4.09 39.44
C ASP A 393 -7.59 -3.62 38.93
N GLY A 394 -8.38 -4.53 38.36
CA GLY A 394 -9.72 -4.31 37.84
C GLY A 394 -9.92 -4.67 36.37
N LEU A 395 -8.85 -4.82 35.60
CA LEU A 395 -8.88 -5.40 34.25
C LEU A 395 -8.80 -6.94 34.34
N THR A 396 -9.38 -7.66 33.37
CA THR A 396 -9.20 -9.12 33.31
C THR A 396 -7.88 -9.50 32.67
N ASP A 397 -7.37 -10.70 32.95
CA ASP A 397 -6.15 -11.21 32.32
C ASP A 397 -6.28 -11.16 30.79
N TYR A 398 -7.46 -11.48 30.23
CA TYR A 398 -7.77 -11.28 28.82
C TYR A 398 -7.69 -9.82 28.36
N GLU A 399 -8.32 -8.88 29.07
CA GLU A 399 -8.32 -7.46 28.71
C GLU A 399 -6.89 -6.91 28.70
N GLU A 400 -6.10 -7.29 29.70
CA GLU A 400 -4.70 -6.92 29.79
C GLU A 400 -3.85 -7.52 28.68
N ILE A 401 -4.06 -8.80 28.35
CA ILE A 401 -3.26 -9.50 27.33
C ILE A 401 -3.69 -9.18 25.89
N PHE A 402 -4.93 -8.72 25.64
CA PHE A 402 -5.45 -8.52 24.29
C PHE A 402 -5.98 -7.13 23.96
N ILE A 403 -6.38 -6.33 24.95
CA ILE A 403 -7.01 -5.02 24.74
C ILE A 403 -6.05 -3.89 25.14
N THR A 404 -5.68 -3.80 26.42
CA THR A 404 -4.85 -2.72 26.96
C THR A 404 -3.37 -2.99 26.80
N LEU A 405 -2.98 -4.27 26.72
CA LEU A 405 -1.60 -4.71 26.52
C LEU A 405 -0.69 -4.39 27.71
N THR A 406 -1.23 -4.66 28.89
CA THR A 406 -0.61 -4.57 30.22
C THR A 406 -0.23 -5.96 30.76
N ASP A 407 0.58 -6.02 31.81
CA ASP A 407 1.01 -7.29 32.43
C ASP A 407 0.00 -7.75 33.47
N ALA A 408 -0.76 -8.78 33.12
CA ALA A 408 -1.78 -9.42 33.97
C ALA A 408 -1.31 -9.94 35.34
N LEU A 409 -0.01 -9.84 35.64
CA LEU A 409 0.58 -10.19 36.93
C LEU A 409 1.10 -8.96 37.71
N SER A 410 0.78 -7.73 37.27
CA SER A 410 1.30 -6.47 37.80
C SER A 410 0.34 -5.27 37.67
N ILE A 411 -0.30 -4.91 38.79
CA ILE A 411 -1.25 -3.78 38.97
C ILE A 411 -0.87 -2.43 38.31
N ASP A 412 0.41 -2.18 38.11
CA ASP A 412 0.95 -0.96 37.51
C ASP A 412 2.12 -1.41 36.63
N THR A 413 1.81 -1.76 35.38
CA THR A 413 2.75 -2.27 34.37
C THR A 413 3.91 -1.32 34.13
N ASP A 414 3.73 -0.03 34.37
CA ASP A 414 4.72 0.97 33.97
C ASP A 414 5.45 1.59 35.20
N GLU A 415 5.00 1.24 36.41
CA GLU A 415 5.35 1.78 37.73
C GLU A 415 5.31 3.32 37.81
N ASN A 416 4.45 3.98 37.04
CA ASN A 416 4.30 5.44 37.05
C ASN A 416 3.50 5.93 38.26
N GLY A 417 2.79 5.03 38.96
CA GLY A 417 1.98 5.27 40.14
C GLY A 417 0.50 5.46 39.88
N LYS A 418 0.01 5.14 38.68
CA LYS A 418 -1.38 4.97 38.28
C LYS A 418 -1.51 3.51 37.85
N SER A 419 -2.54 2.81 38.36
CA SER A 419 -2.78 1.43 37.95
C SER A 419 -3.33 1.39 36.53
N ASP A 420 -3.15 0.26 35.85
CA ASP A 420 -3.41 0.10 34.42
C ASP A 420 -4.89 0.34 34.09
N ASP A 421 -5.79 -0.11 34.98
CA ASP A 421 -7.24 0.16 34.92
C ASP A 421 -7.61 1.65 34.82
N LYS A 422 -6.78 2.55 35.38
CA LYS A 422 -7.08 3.99 35.51
C LYS A 422 -6.45 4.82 34.43
N GLU A 423 -5.51 4.30 33.65
CA GLU A 423 -4.81 5.04 32.59
C GLU A 423 -5.77 5.49 31.49
N ASP A 424 -5.43 6.56 30.78
CA ASP A 424 -6.22 7.16 29.68
C ASP A 424 -5.20 7.34 28.56
N PHE A 425 -5.28 6.47 27.55
CA PHE A 425 -4.21 6.28 26.58
C PHE A 425 -4.32 7.19 25.36
N ASP A 426 -5.52 7.65 25.01
CA ASP A 426 -5.80 8.51 23.85
C ASP A 426 -6.26 9.94 24.18
N ASP A 427 -6.34 10.27 25.47
CA ASP A 427 -6.72 11.58 26.03
C ASP A 427 -8.18 12.01 25.68
N ASP A 428 -9.11 11.08 25.41
CA ASP A 428 -10.53 11.37 25.13
C ASP A 428 -11.39 11.62 26.40
N LYS A 429 -10.83 11.30 27.58
CA LYS A 429 -11.37 11.34 28.96
C LYS A 429 -11.97 10.02 29.49
N LEU A 430 -11.94 8.93 28.74
CA LEU A 430 -12.18 7.58 29.23
C LEU A 430 -10.89 7.01 29.81
N ASN A 431 -10.99 6.07 30.76
CA ASN A 431 -9.84 5.28 31.16
C ASN A 431 -9.96 3.87 30.62
N ASN A 432 -8.85 3.14 30.59
CA ASN A 432 -8.76 1.79 30.07
C ASN A 432 -9.87 0.86 30.56
N LEU A 433 -10.19 0.88 31.87
CA LEU A 433 -11.28 0.07 32.41
C LEU A 433 -12.65 0.48 31.84
N GLN A 434 -12.90 1.78 31.69
CA GLN A 434 -14.11 2.28 31.04
C GLN A 434 -14.16 1.87 29.57
N GLU A 435 -13.06 1.98 28.85
CA GLU A 435 -12.99 1.67 27.41
C GLU A 435 -13.22 0.18 27.16
N CYS A 436 -12.55 -0.70 27.92
CA CYS A 436 -12.84 -2.15 27.92
C CYS A 436 -14.32 -2.42 28.25
N SER A 437 -14.89 -1.70 29.23
CA SER A 437 -16.30 -1.86 29.61
C SER A 437 -17.29 -1.42 28.51
N TYR A 438 -16.90 -0.47 27.66
CA TYR A 438 -17.72 0.02 26.54
C TYR A 438 -17.34 -0.61 25.19
N ALA A 439 -16.33 -1.48 25.17
CA ALA A 439 -15.73 -2.05 23.97
C ALA A 439 -15.20 -1.00 22.97
N THR A 440 -14.95 0.23 23.45
CA THR A 440 -14.25 1.26 22.68
C THR A 440 -12.76 0.94 22.65
N ASN A 441 -12.03 1.57 21.74
CA ASN A 441 -10.62 1.28 21.58
C ASN A 441 -9.79 2.21 22.48
N PRO A 442 -9.00 1.69 23.45
CA PRO A 442 -8.20 2.52 24.36
C PRO A 442 -7.22 3.52 23.72
N TYR A 443 -7.04 3.39 22.42
CA TYR A 443 -6.03 4.07 21.65
C TYR A 443 -6.62 4.94 20.52
N SER A 444 -7.94 5.16 20.49
CA SER A 444 -8.65 5.92 19.44
C SER A 444 -9.81 6.71 20.02
N ASN A 445 -9.69 8.04 19.99
CA ASN A 445 -10.67 8.91 20.63
C ASN A 445 -12.05 8.97 19.95
N ASP A 446 -12.18 8.41 18.75
CA ASP A 446 -13.41 8.24 17.97
C ASP A 446 -13.39 6.82 17.40
N THR A 447 -14.13 5.90 18.02
CA THR A 447 -14.13 4.46 17.68
C THR A 447 -15.10 4.11 16.56
N ASP A 448 -15.84 5.01 15.91
CA ASP A 448 -16.60 4.64 14.69
C ASP A 448 -16.39 5.53 13.46
N CYS A 449 -15.63 6.62 13.59
CA CYS A 449 -15.32 7.60 12.56
C CYS A 449 -16.56 8.29 11.98
N ASP A 450 -17.55 8.60 12.80
CA ASP A 450 -18.61 9.55 12.47
C ASP A 450 -18.27 11.00 12.87
N SER A 451 -17.10 11.22 13.49
CA SER A 451 -16.59 12.50 14.01
C SER A 451 -17.11 12.92 15.39
N LEU A 452 -17.73 12.02 16.15
CA LEU A 452 -17.97 12.16 17.59
C LEU A 452 -16.90 11.38 18.37
N THR A 453 -16.47 11.89 19.55
CA THR A 453 -15.53 11.13 20.38
C THR A 453 -16.25 10.07 21.20
N ASP A 454 -15.61 8.95 21.56
CA ASP A 454 -16.21 7.88 22.38
C ASP A 454 -16.81 8.41 23.68
N TYR A 455 -16.09 9.30 24.36
CA TYR A 455 -16.60 10.02 25.52
C TYR A 455 -17.91 10.79 25.26
N GLU A 456 -18.00 11.49 24.12
CA GLU A 456 -19.17 12.28 23.75
C GLU A 456 -20.35 11.36 23.45
N GLU A 457 -20.12 10.29 22.74
CA GLU A 457 -21.14 9.31 22.43
C GLU A 457 -21.68 8.64 23.69
N ILE A 458 -20.82 8.15 24.57
CA ILE A 458 -21.24 7.43 25.78
C ILE A 458 -21.89 8.37 26.80
N PHE A 459 -21.30 9.55 27.04
CA PHE A 459 -21.67 10.40 28.18
C PHE A 459 -22.42 11.68 27.82
N VAL A 460 -22.40 12.12 26.57
CA VAL A 460 -23.06 13.35 26.11
C VAL A 460 -24.30 13.03 25.28
N TYR A 461 -24.18 12.22 24.23
CA TYR A 461 -25.24 11.93 23.27
C TYR A 461 -25.97 10.59 23.51
N PHE A 462 -25.36 9.71 24.31
CA PHE A 462 -25.84 8.37 24.64
C PHE A 462 -26.00 7.46 23.42
N THR A 463 -25.17 7.67 22.39
CA THR A 463 -25.05 6.86 21.18
C THR A 463 -24.15 5.64 21.39
N ASN A 464 -24.12 4.78 20.39
CA ASN A 464 -23.24 3.62 20.36
C ASN A 464 -21.92 3.99 19.66
N PRO A 465 -20.80 4.13 20.39
CA PRO A 465 -19.50 4.54 19.84
C PRO A 465 -18.83 3.56 18.88
N LEU A 466 -19.58 2.53 18.48
CA LEU A 466 -19.15 1.46 17.58
C LEU A 466 -19.99 1.48 16.29
N SER A 467 -20.83 2.49 16.07
CA SER A 467 -21.84 2.50 15.02
C SER A 467 -22.22 3.92 14.60
N LYS A 468 -21.69 4.36 13.44
CA LYS A 468 -21.93 5.70 12.87
C LYS A 468 -23.41 6.11 12.82
N ASP A 469 -24.31 5.14 12.68
CA ASP A 469 -25.76 5.28 12.72
C ASP A 469 -26.28 4.35 13.82
N SER A 470 -26.50 4.89 15.02
CA SER A 470 -26.81 4.11 16.21
C SER A 470 -28.19 3.44 16.14
N ASP A 471 -29.14 4.00 15.39
CA ASP A 471 -30.51 3.48 15.30
C ASP A 471 -30.89 2.86 13.94
N ASN A 472 -29.95 2.88 13.00
CA ASN A 472 -29.96 2.24 11.69
C ASN A 472 -31.09 2.72 10.78
N ASP A 473 -31.31 4.04 10.74
CA ASP A 473 -32.34 4.65 9.89
C ASP A 473 -31.80 5.31 8.61
N GLY A 474 -30.48 5.38 8.47
CA GLY A 474 -29.76 5.92 7.32
C GLY A 474 -29.21 7.33 7.52
N MET A 475 -29.21 7.88 8.74
CA MET A 475 -28.44 9.08 9.10
C MET A 475 -27.34 8.74 10.08
N THR A 476 -26.22 9.48 10.05
CA THR A 476 -25.20 9.32 11.08
C THR A 476 -25.59 10.06 12.36
N ASP A 477 -25.05 9.64 13.50
CA ASP A 477 -25.35 10.21 14.80
C ASP A 477 -25.00 11.71 14.85
N LEU A 478 -23.84 12.09 14.31
CA LEU A 478 -23.49 13.50 14.15
C LEU A 478 -24.52 14.27 13.31
N MET A 479 -24.98 13.72 12.17
CA MET A 479 -25.98 14.40 11.33
C MET A 479 -27.29 14.58 12.09
N GLU A 480 -27.73 13.56 12.81
CA GLU A 480 -28.95 13.67 13.61
C GLU A 480 -28.82 14.77 14.67
N ILE A 481 -27.67 14.88 15.34
CA ILE A 481 -27.40 15.98 16.29
C ILE A 481 -27.45 17.34 15.59
N GLU A 482 -26.80 17.48 14.44
CA GLU A 482 -26.76 18.73 13.67
C GLU A 482 -28.15 19.17 13.20
N TYR A 483 -28.99 18.21 12.80
CA TYR A 483 -30.37 18.46 12.35
C TYR A 483 -31.41 18.40 13.47
N GLY A 484 -30.98 18.21 14.72
CA GLY A 484 -31.85 18.22 15.91
C GLY A 484 -32.77 17.00 16.04
N MET A 485 -32.41 15.89 15.40
CA MET A 485 -32.96 14.56 15.61
C MET A 485 -32.28 13.89 16.82
N MET A 486 -32.76 12.71 17.19
CA MET A 486 -32.28 11.93 18.32
C MET A 486 -31.56 10.69 17.78
N PRO A 487 -30.21 10.64 17.86
CA PRO A 487 -29.39 9.55 17.31
C PRO A 487 -29.74 8.10 17.67
N ASN A 488 -30.58 7.90 18.68
CA ASN A 488 -30.96 6.59 19.19
C ASN A 488 -32.44 6.28 18.98
N ASN A 489 -33.09 7.03 18.11
CA ASN A 489 -34.50 6.89 17.81
C ASN A 489 -34.81 7.24 16.36
N ARG A 490 -34.83 6.18 15.53
CA ARG A 490 -35.17 6.18 14.10
C ARG A 490 -36.43 6.95 13.67
N ASP A 491 -37.26 7.40 14.60
CA ASP A 491 -38.41 8.29 14.38
C ASP A 491 -38.50 9.25 15.58
N SER A 492 -37.59 10.22 15.62
CA SER A 492 -37.43 11.22 16.67
C SER A 492 -38.74 11.96 16.98
N LEU A 493 -39.56 12.18 15.96
CA LEU A 493 -40.82 12.93 16.07
C LEU A 493 -42.03 12.04 16.35
N ASN A 494 -41.88 10.71 16.33
CA ASN A 494 -42.95 9.71 16.51
C ASN A 494 -44.14 9.95 15.56
N ASP A 495 -43.86 10.36 14.33
CA ASP A 495 -44.87 10.67 13.31
C ASP A 495 -45.02 9.59 12.24
N GLY A 496 -44.22 8.52 12.34
CA GLY A 496 -44.23 7.38 11.43
C GLY A 496 -43.33 7.55 10.19
N VAL A 497 -42.53 8.61 10.13
CA VAL A 497 -41.49 8.83 9.12
C VAL A 497 -40.14 8.62 9.79
N LEU A 498 -39.28 7.78 9.20
CA LEU A 498 -37.93 7.59 9.73
C LEU A 498 -37.11 8.87 9.53
N ASP A 499 -36.15 9.18 10.40
CA ASP A 499 -35.37 10.41 10.28
C ASP A 499 -34.50 10.39 9.03
N GLY A 500 -33.89 9.26 8.66
CA GLY A 500 -33.25 9.08 7.35
C GLY A 500 -34.15 9.23 6.12
N ASP A 501 -35.46 9.04 6.26
CA ASP A 501 -36.45 9.29 5.19
C ASP A 501 -37.05 10.71 5.25
N ARG A 502 -36.77 11.45 6.32
CA ARG A 502 -37.29 12.80 6.57
C ARG A 502 -36.58 13.81 5.68
N ILE A 503 -37.33 14.82 5.27
CA ILE A 503 -36.82 15.88 4.40
C ILE A 503 -36.24 17.00 5.26
N PHE A 504 -34.97 17.31 5.04
CA PHE A 504 -34.24 18.40 5.67
C PHE A 504 -33.91 19.48 4.66
N MET A 505 -33.87 20.73 5.12
CA MET A 505 -33.32 21.82 4.34
C MET A 505 -31.80 21.85 4.56
N VAL A 506 -31.06 21.49 3.53
CA VAL A 506 -29.60 21.46 3.53
C VAL A 506 -29.09 22.72 2.87
N THR A 507 -28.15 23.41 3.53
CA THR A 507 -27.39 24.51 2.93
C THR A 507 -25.94 24.08 2.80
N LYS A 508 -25.44 23.93 1.57
CA LYS A 508 -24.06 23.49 1.31
C LYS A 508 -23.32 24.48 0.42
N THR A 509 -22.01 24.59 0.63
CA THR A 509 -21.06 25.35 -0.20
C THR A 509 -19.95 24.38 -0.64
N CYS A 510 -19.20 24.74 -1.68
CA CYS A 510 -18.04 23.96 -2.10
C CYS A 510 -16.94 23.95 -1.02
N ASP A 511 -16.47 22.76 -0.61
CA ASP A 511 -15.40 22.58 0.38
C ASP A 511 -14.03 23.05 -0.15
N GLY A 512 -13.85 23.01 -1.49
CA GLY A 512 -12.66 23.50 -2.20
C GLY A 512 -12.67 25.01 -2.50
N TRP A 513 -13.64 25.77 -1.99
CA TRP A 513 -13.70 27.21 -2.19
C TRP A 513 -12.61 27.94 -1.41
N ASN A 514 -11.80 28.74 -2.10
CA ASN A 514 -10.79 29.58 -1.48
C ASN A 514 -11.29 31.01 -1.34
N ALA A 515 -10.87 31.70 -0.27
CA ALA A 515 -11.23 33.10 -0.04
C ALA A 515 -10.81 34.09 -1.16
N GLY A 516 -10.03 33.63 -2.15
CA GLY A 516 -9.63 34.40 -3.33
C GLY A 516 -10.43 34.09 -4.61
N ASP A 517 -11.37 33.13 -4.59
CA ASP A 517 -12.21 32.81 -5.74
C ASP A 517 -13.24 33.92 -5.99
N ALA A 518 -13.44 34.30 -7.25
CA ALA A 518 -14.32 35.42 -7.64
C ALA A 518 -15.82 35.15 -7.45
N VAL A 519 -16.19 33.87 -7.30
CA VAL A 519 -17.56 33.40 -7.17
C VAL A 519 -17.61 32.34 -6.06
N LYS A 520 -18.69 32.33 -5.29
CA LYS A 520 -18.97 31.34 -4.24
C LYS A 520 -20.35 30.71 -4.47
N PRO A 521 -20.44 29.40 -4.73
CA PRO A 521 -21.72 28.70 -4.82
C PRO A 521 -22.30 28.43 -3.43
N VAL A 522 -23.59 28.63 -3.29
CA VAL A 522 -24.39 28.24 -2.13
C VAL A 522 -25.63 27.54 -2.64
N LEU A 523 -25.80 26.29 -2.25
CA LEU A 523 -26.96 25.48 -2.58
C LEU A 523 -27.85 25.38 -1.35
N GLU A 524 -29.13 25.68 -1.52
CA GLU A 524 -30.18 25.39 -0.53
C GLU A 524 -31.14 24.36 -1.15
N ILE A 525 -31.25 23.17 -0.56
CA ILE A 525 -31.99 22.04 -1.14
C ILE A 525 -32.74 21.25 -0.06
N GLU A 526 -33.93 20.77 -0.42
CA GLU A 526 -34.66 19.79 0.38
C GLU A 526 -34.23 18.36 -0.01
N LEU A 527 -33.60 17.63 0.92
CA LEU A 527 -33.12 16.26 0.73
C LEU A 527 -33.61 15.34 1.83
N GLN A 528 -33.77 14.04 1.53
CA GLN A 528 -33.95 13.03 2.58
C GLN A 528 -32.67 12.92 3.41
N GLY A 529 -32.78 12.65 4.72
CA GLY A 529 -31.65 12.49 5.63
C GLY A 529 -30.53 11.61 5.07
N LYS A 530 -30.89 10.44 4.56
CA LYS A 530 -29.97 9.47 3.93
C LYS A 530 -29.29 9.92 2.64
N GLN A 531 -29.72 11.03 2.03
CA GLN A 531 -29.11 11.58 0.81
C GLN A 531 -28.07 12.67 1.13
N ILE A 532 -28.09 13.24 2.34
CA ILE A 532 -27.32 14.44 2.69
C ILE A 532 -25.82 14.19 2.55
N GLU A 533 -25.34 13.01 2.94
CA GLU A 533 -23.92 12.65 2.85
C GLU A 533 -23.41 12.61 1.41
N SER A 534 -24.24 12.16 0.45
CA SER A 534 -23.89 12.07 -0.97
C SER A 534 -23.84 13.41 -1.71
N LEU A 535 -24.34 14.49 -1.11
CA LEU A 535 -24.40 15.80 -1.76
C LEU A 535 -22.99 16.37 -1.93
N SER A 536 -22.53 16.59 -3.16
CA SER A 536 -21.25 17.24 -3.47
C SER A 536 -21.39 18.49 -4.32
N ILE A 537 -20.43 19.41 -4.17
CA ILE A 537 -20.30 20.61 -4.99
C ILE A 537 -18.81 20.77 -5.32
N ASP A 538 -18.45 20.51 -6.56
CA ASP A 538 -17.07 20.42 -7.02
C ASP A 538 -16.74 21.58 -7.97
N LYS A 539 -15.57 22.19 -7.80
CA LYS A 539 -15.12 23.29 -8.67
C LYS A 539 -14.64 22.71 -10.01
N VAL A 540 -15.18 23.21 -11.13
CA VAL A 540 -14.74 22.81 -12.48
C VAL A 540 -13.34 23.39 -12.77
N ASP A 541 -12.47 22.58 -13.41
CA ASP A 541 -11.09 22.95 -13.76
C ASP A 541 -11.07 24.25 -14.60
N GLU A 542 -10.12 25.12 -14.33
CA GLU A 542 -9.95 26.39 -15.05
C GLU A 542 -9.58 26.20 -16.53
N ASN A 543 -9.09 25.01 -16.89
CA ASN A 543 -8.70 24.60 -18.23
C ASN A 543 -9.74 23.70 -18.91
N ASP A 544 -10.95 23.58 -18.38
CA ASP A 544 -12.05 22.83 -19.03
C ASP A 544 -12.25 23.31 -20.47
N SER A 545 -12.45 22.38 -21.41
CA SER A 545 -12.54 22.66 -22.85
C SER A 545 -13.66 23.64 -23.22
N PHE A 546 -14.72 23.71 -22.41
CA PHE A 546 -15.87 24.58 -22.64
C PHE A 546 -16.08 25.63 -21.54
N LEU A 547 -15.83 25.32 -20.27
CA LEU A 547 -16.23 26.15 -19.12
C LEU A 547 -15.07 26.94 -18.52
N ASN A 548 -14.32 27.63 -19.38
CA ASN A 548 -13.11 28.39 -19.02
C ASN A 548 -13.25 29.91 -19.24
N ALA A 549 -12.16 30.64 -18.96
CA ALA A 549 -12.09 32.09 -19.03
C ALA A 549 -12.28 32.72 -20.43
N ALA A 550 -12.32 31.91 -21.51
CA ALA A 550 -12.58 32.38 -22.86
C ALA A 550 -14.06 32.73 -23.09
N ILE A 551 -14.96 32.31 -22.21
CA ILE A 551 -16.39 32.63 -22.28
C ILE A 551 -16.57 34.16 -22.20
N PRO A 552 -17.31 34.78 -23.14
CA PRO A 552 -17.60 36.21 -23.06
C PRO A 552 -18.38 36.55 -21.79
N GLY A 553 -17.87 37.49 -21.00
CA GLY A 553 -18.46 37.87 -19.73
C GLY A 553 -18.13 36.94 -18.56
N TYR A 554 -17.11 36.09 -18.69
CA TYR A 554 -16.62 35.24 -17.60
C TYR A 554 -16.35 36.04 -16.32
N ILE A 555 -16.86 35.55 -15.19
CA ILE A 555 -16.67 36.14 -13.86
C ILE A 555 -15.79 35.23 -13.00
N GLY A 556 -16.08 33.93 -12.99
CA GLY A 556 -15.36 32.90 -12.24
C GLY A 556 -15.77 31.50 -12.66
N ASN A 557 -15.20 30.49 -12.01
CA ASN A 557 -15.37 29.08 -12.35
C ASN A 557 -16.83 28.61 -12.38
N ALA A 558 -17.05 27.57 -13.18
CA ALA A 558 -18.22 26.72 -13.04
C ALA A 558 -18.07 25.76 -11.85
N TYR A 559 -19.20 25.26 -11.37
CA TYR A 559 -19.27 24.27 -10.31
C TYR A 559 -20.20 23.15 -10.72
N ASP A 560 -19.76 21.91 -10.49
CA ASP A 560 -20.52 20.69 -10.70
C ASP A 560 -21.25 20.30 -9.42
N PHE A 561 -22.51 19.90 -9.52
CA PHE A 561 -23.37 19.62 -8.38
C PHE A 561 -23.86 18.18 -8.49
N ASN A 562 -23.71 17.38 -7.44
CA ASN A 562 -24.09 15.97 -7.46
C ASN A 562 -24.81 15.58 -6.17
N VAL A 563 -25.76 14.65 -6.28
CA VAL A 563 -26.43 14.01 -5.13
C VAL A 563 -27.00 12.67 -5.59
N ASP A 564 -26.96 11.66 -4.73
CA ASP A 564 -27.56 10.38 -5.03
C ASP A 564 -29.09 10.45 -5.00
N GLY A 565 -29.72 9.82 -5.99
CA GLY A 565 -31.17 9.79 -6.14
C GLY A 565 -31.73 11.00 -6.89
N THR A 566 -32.94 11.42 -6.52
CA THR A 566 -33.67 12.50 -7.21
C THR A 566 -34.16 13.54 -6.23
N PHE A 567 -34.18 14.81 -6.64
CA PHE A 567 -34.78 15.91 -5.89
C PHE A 567 -35.80 16.66 -6.75
N GLN A 568 -36.69 17.43 -6.12
CA GLN A 568 -37.71 18.20 -6.85
C GLN A 568 -37.19 19.57 -7.29
N THR A 569 -36.71 20.35 -6.34
CA THR A 569 -36.19 21.70 -6.57
C THR A 569 -35.07 22.01 -5.60
N ALA A 570 -34.09 22.78 -6.06
CA ALA A 570 -33.06 23.39 -5.22
C ALA A 570 -32.96 24.88 -5.55
N THR A 571 -32.60 25.69 -4.57
CA THR A 571 -32.27 27.10 -4.76
C THR A 571 -30.76 27.23 -4.85
N LEU A 572 -30.28 27.50 -6.06
CA LEU A 572 -28.88 27.76 -6.32
C LEU A 572 -28.63 29.26 -6.21
N THR A 573 -27.68 29.65 -5.36
CA THR A 573 -27.24 31.03 -5.18
C THR A 573 -25.74 31.11 -5.44
N PHE A 574 -25.34 32.12 -6.20
CA PHE A 574 -23.94 32.46 -6.35
C PHE A 574 -23.70 33.85 -5.80
N GLU A 575 -22.72 33.96 -4.91
CA GLU A 575 -22.14 35.23 -4.48
C GLU A 575 -20.94 35.55 -5.37
N PHE A 576 -20.83 36.79 -5.84
CA PHE A 576 -19.72 37.26 -6.68
C PHE A 576 -19.07 38.51 -6.10
N ASP A 577 -17.89 38.88 -6.62
CA ASP A 577 -17.17 40.08 -6.17
C ASP A 577 -18.02 41.35 -6.29
N GLN A 578 -18.19 42.04 -5.16
CA GLN A 578 -18.97 43.26 -5.05
C GLN A 578 -18.39 44.40 -5.92
N GLU A 579 -17.09 44.39 -6.25
CA GLU A 579 -16.47 45.42 -7.10
C GLU A 579 -17.04 45.44 -8.53
N LEU A 580 -17.58 44.31 -9.02
CA LEU A 580 -18.20 44.21 -10.34
C LEU A 580 -19.46 45.08 -10.47
N LEU A 581 -20.14 45.38 -9.35
CA LEU A 581 -21.31 46.26 -9.32
C LEU A 581 -20.98 47.74 -9.56
N ASN A 582 -19.68 48.11 -9.63
CA ASN A 582 -19.26 49.46 -10.01
C ASN A 582 -19.51 49.75 -11.50
N ASP A 583 -19.60 48.70 -12.34
CA ASP A 583 -20.01 48.82 -13.73
C ASP A 583 -21.54 48.85 -13.84
N GLN A 584 -22.09 49.93 -14.40
CA GLN A 584 -23.52 50.11 -14.55
C GLN A 584 -24.15 49.23 -15.63
N GLU A 585 -23.34 48.65 -16.52
CA GLU A 585 -23.76 47.73 -17.57
C GLU A 585 -23.59 46.26 -17.15
N PHE A 586 -23.09 45.99 -15.94
CA PHE A 586 -22.91 44.63 -15.44
C PHE A 586 -24.23 44.02 -14.97
N VAL A 587 -24.63 42.92 -15.62
CA VAL A 587 -25.81 42.12 -15.26
C VAL A 587 -25.37 40.66 -15.08
N PRO A 588 -25.30 40.14 -13.84
CA PRO A 588 -24.97 38.73 -13.61
C PRO A 588 -26.17 37.83 -13.90
N ALA A 589 -25.92 36.67 -14.49
CA ALA A 589 -26.91 35.60 -14.61
C ALA A 589 -26.24 34.23 -14.50
N ILE A 590 -26.97 33.28 -13.94
CA ILE A 590 -26.63 31.87 -13.81
C ILE A 590 -26.92 31.17 -15.14
N TYR A 591 -25.94 30.42 -15.63
CA TYR A 591 -26.07 29.55 -16.78
C TYR A 591 -25.79 28.11 -16.36
N TYR A 592 -26.42 27.16 -17.05
CA TYR A 592 -26.10 25.75 -16.94
C TYR A 592 -25.56 25.23 -18.28
N TRP A 593 -24.65 24.26 -18.19
CA TRP A 593 -24.07 23.60 -19.35
C TRP A 593 -24.90 22.38 -19.76
N ASP A 594 -25.42 22.39 -20.97
CA ASP A 594 -26.07 21.22 -21.59
C ASP A 594 -25.03 20.47 -22.41
N GLU A 595 -24.54 19.34 -21.88
CA GLU A 595 -23.49 18.54 -22.53
C GLU A 595 -23.94 17.92 -23.86
N GLU A 596 -25.23 17.55 -23.99
CA GLU A 596 -25.75 16.96 -25.23
C GLU A 596 -25.82 17.98 -26.36
N LYS A 597 -26.15 19.24 -26.04
CA LYS A 597 -26.21 20.32 -27.04
C LYS A 597 -24.91 21.10 -27.15
N GLN A 598 -23.96 20.90 -26.23
CA GLN A 598 -22.77 21.74 -26.05
C GLN A 598 -23.11 23.25 -26.02
N PHE A 599 -24.10 23.62 -25.21
CA PHE A 599 -24.63 24.98 -25.19
C PHE A 599 -24.89 25.49 -23.77
N LEU A 600 -24.56 26.76 -23.52
CA LEU A 600 -24.86 27.44 -22.24
C LEU A 600 -26.27 28.04 -22.25
N PHE A 601 -27.14 27.50 -21.40
CA PHE A 601 -28.51 28.00 -21.25
C PHE A 601 -28.67 28.86 -20.00
N GLU A 602 -29.27 30.04 -20.17
CA GLU A 602 -29.63 30.90 -19.04
C GLU A 602 -30.69 30.19 -18.19
N VAL A 603 -30.45 30.06 -16.88
CA VAL A 603 -31.46 29.52 -15.96
C VAL A 603 -32.65 30.50 -15.91
N PRO A 604 -33.91 30.07 -16.11
CA PRO A 604 -35.03 30.99 -16.12
C PRO A 604 -35.38 31.53 -14.72
N ASN A 605 -36.04 32.69 -14.68
CA ASN A 605 -36.63 33.28 -13.45
C ASN A 605 -35.66 33.57 -12.30
N GLN A 606 -34.43 33.97 -12.60
CA GLN A 606 -33.42 34.31 -11.59
C GLN A 606 -33.72 35.63 -10.89
N THR A 607 -33.15 35.80 -9.70
CA THR A 607 -33.26 37.01 -8.87
C THR A 607 -31.89 37.53 -8.51
N ILE A 608 -31.69 38.85 -8.60
CA ILE A 608 -30.42 39.51 -8.29
C ILE A 608 -30.65 40.40 -7.06
N SER A 609 -29.82 40.26 -6.04
CA SER A 609 -29.91 41.02 -4.79
C SER A 609 -28.53 41.40 -4.26
N GLY A 610 -28.06 42.62 -4.58
CA GLY A 610 -26.72 43.04 -4.19
C GLY A 610 -25.67 42.29 -5.01
N ASN A 611 -24.72 41.63 -4.34
CA ASN A 611 -23.66 40.82 -4.97
C ASN A 611 -24.02 39.33 -5.09
N THR A 612 -25.31 38.98 -5.04
CA THR A 612 -25.77 37.61 -5.24
C THR A 612 -26.77 37.49 -6.38
N VAL A 613 -26.74 36.33 -7.06
CA VAL A 613 -27.74 35.90 -8.03
C VAL A 613 -28.26 34.53 -7.61
N SER A 614 -29.58 34.34 -7.62
CA SER A 614 -30.23 33.11 -7.17
C SER A 614 -31.29 32.63 -8.15
N ALA A 615 -31.40 31.32 -8.34
CA ALA A 615 -32.42 30.68 -9.17
C ALA A 615 -32.87 29.33 -8.60
N SER A 616 -34.12 28.93 -8.90
CA SER A 616 -34.62 27.60 -8.60
C SER A 616 -34.31 26.64 -9.75
N VAL A 617 -33.67 25.51 -9.45
CA VAL A 617 -33.28 24.47 -10.40
C VAL A 617 -33.98 23.15 -10.07
N THR A 618 -34.24 22.31 -11.07
CA THR A 618 -34.94 21.02 -10.94
C THR A 618 -34.09 19.80 -11.31
N HIS A 619 -32.82 20.05 -11.63
CA HIS A 619 -31.83 19.04 -11.97
C HIS A 619 -30.45 19.60 -11.59
N PHE A 620 -29.47 18.74 -11.44
CA PHE A 620 -28.08 19.19 -11.33
C PHE A 620 -27.36 19.09 -12.68
N SER A 621 -26.35 19.93 -12.82
CA SER A 621 -25.54 20.18 -14.00
C SER A 621 -24.33 21.00 -13.54
N LYS A 622 -23.43 21.35 -14.46
CA LYS A 622 -22.40 22.36 -14.24
C LYS A 622 -23.02 23.73 -14.37
N TYR A 623 -22.97 24.51 -13.30
CA TYR A 623 -23.53 25.87 -13.24
C TYR A 623 -22.44 26.92 -13.07
N MET A 624 -22.63 28.09 -13.68
CA MET A 624 -21.71 29.23 -13.54
C MET A 624 -22.45 30.56 -13.60
N VAL A 625 -21.79 31.63 -13.15
CA VAL A 625 -22.28 33.02 -13.31
C VAL A 625 -21.49 33.75 -14.36
N ILE A 626 -22.20 34.40 -15.28
CA ILE A 626 -21.63 35.16 -16.40
C ILE A 626 -22.25 36.56 -16.43
N ALA A 627 -21.50 37.55 -16.89
CA ALA A 627 -22.00 38.86 -17.25
C ALA A 627 -22.87 38.75 -18.52
N LYS A 628 -24.19 38.64 -18.32
CA LYS A 628 -25.21 38.38 -19.33
C LYS A 628 -25.13 39.28 -20.55
N ASP A 629 -24.94 40.57 -20.35
CA ASP A 629 -24.94 41.53 -21.47
C ASP A 629 -23.68 41.39 -22.33
N ALA A 630 -22.52 41.07 -21.74
CA ALA A 630 -21.30 40.76 -22.47
C ALA A 630 -21.45 39.45 -23.26
N TYR A 631 -22.04 38.43 -22.64
CA TYR A 631 -22.34 37.14 -23.27
C TYR A 631 -23.28 37.28 -24.47
N ASN A 632 -24.46 37.87 -24.26
CA ASN A 632 -25.46 38.08 -25.31
C ASN A 632 -24.92 38.95 -26.45
N LYS A 633 -24.14 39.99 -26.13
CA LYS A 633 -23.56 40.86 -27.14
C LYS A 633 -22.65 40.10 -28.09
N GLU A 634 -21.81 39.19 -27.59
CA GLU A 634 -20.94 38.39 -28.46
C GLU A 634 -21.72 37.28 -29.17
N LEU A 635 -22.64 36.61 -28.50
CA LEU A 635 -23.44 35.51 -29.08
C LEU A 635 -24.31 35.97 -30.27
N PHE A 636 -24.88 37.17 -30.21
CA PHE A 636 -25.74 37.72 -31.27
C PHE A 636 -25.03 38.77 -32.15
N ARG A 637 -23.70 38.87 -32.06
CA ARG A 637 -22.91 39.91 -32.72
C ARG A 637 -22.94 39.79 -34.24
N PHE A 638 -22.85 38.56 -34.73
CA PHE A 638 -22.69 38.23 -36.14
C PHE A 638 -23.93 37.52 -36.66
N GLU A 639 -24.35 37.87 -37.87
CA GLU A 639 -25.37 37.13 -38.60
C GLU A 639 -24.68 36.00 -39.36
N ILE A 640 -24.90 34.76 -38.93
CA ILE A 640 -24.37 33.55 -39.56
C ILE A 640 -25.49 32.91 -40.37
N LEU A 641 -25.21 32.63 -41.65
CA LEU A 641 -26.15 31.97 -42.53
C LEU A 641 -26.26 30.47 -42.17
N PRO A 642 -27.44 29.85 -42.34
CA PRO A 642 -27.64 28.43 -42.06
C PRO A 642 -26.79 27.54 -42.96
N PRO A 643 -26.34 26.39 -42.46
CA PRO A 643 -26.00 25.29 -43.33
C PRO A 643 -27.27 24.72 -44.00
N THR A 644 -27.18 24.31 -45.26
CA THR A 644 -28.27 23.75 -46.09
C THR A 644 -28.01 22.29 -46.44
N ASP A 645 -29.08 21.47 -46.48
CA ASP A 645 -29.02 20.00 -46.63
C ASP A 645 -28.26 19.47 -47.89
N ASP A 646 -27.94 20.34 -48.86
CA ASP A 646 -27.19 20.02 -50.09
C ASP A 646 -25.67 20.36 -50.01
N GLU A 647 -25.18 20.86 -48.86
CA GLU A 647 -23.81 21.40 -48.69
C GLU A 647 -22.65 20.37 -48.70
N LEU A 648 -22.92 19.09 -48.94
CA LEU A 648 -21.92 18.02 -48.80
C LEU A 648 -21.43 17.38 -50.11
N GLN A 649 -21.67 17.94 -51.31
CA GLN A 649 -21.34 17.20 -52.55
C GLN A 649 -20.64 17.94 -53.71
N ASN A 650 -20.55 19.26 -53.72
CA ASN A 650 -20.02 19.95 -54.91
C ASN A 650 -18.69 20.65 -54.67
N LYS A 651 -17.63 19.99 -55.15
CA LYS A 651 -16.22 20.41 -55.01
C LYS A 651 -15.79 21.54 -55.96
N LYS A 652 -16.64 21.94 -56.90
CA LYS A 652 -16.30 22.85 -58.01
C LYS A 652 -17.51 23.67 -58.45
N TYR A 653 -17.23 24.84 -59.02
CA TYR A 653 -18.22 25.69 -59.63
C TYR A 653 -18.17 25.67 -61.14
N ASP A 654 -19.35 25.52 -61.73
CA ASP A 654 -19.62 26.11 -63.03
C ASP A 654 -20.30 27.46 -62.81
N LEU A 655 -19.57 28.55 -63.05
CA LEU A 655 -20.07 29.91 -62.91
C LEU A 655 -20.46 30.48 -64.26
N ALA A 656 -21.72 30.89 -64.43
CA ALA A 656 -22.15 31.65 -65.59
C ALA A 656 -22.26 33.15 -65.26
N LEU A 657 -21.40 33.96 -65.85
CA LEU A 657 -21.48 35.42 -65.77
C LEU A 657 -22.36 35.95 -66.90
N VAL A 658 -23.53 36.47 -66.57
CA VAL A 658 -24.52 37.01 -67.52
C VAL A 658 -24.58 38.52 -67.38
N LEU A 659 -23.77 39.20 -68.21
CA LEU A 659 -23.48 40.62 -68.05
C LEU A 659 -24.28 41.47 -69.04
N ASP A 660 -25.06 42.42 -68.53
CA ASP A 660 -25.73 43.41 -69.35
C ASP A 660 -24.70 44.29 -70.07
N SER A 661 -24.87 44.40 -71.38
CA SER A 661 -24.08 45.28 -72.24
C SER A 661 -24.93 46.34 -72.90
N SER A 662 -26.24 46.43 -72.61
CA SER A 662 -27.21 47.31 -73.29
C SER A 662 -26.85 48.80 -73.26
N GLY A 663 -27.55 49.59 -74.08
CA GLY A 663 -27.24 51.01 -74.30
C GLY A 663 -27.40 51.91 -73.07
N SER A 664 -28.06 51.44 -72.01
CA SER A 664 -28.20 52.16 -70.72
C SER A 664 -26.89 52.24 -69.95
N ILE A 665 -25.98 51.28 -70.11
CA ILE A 665 -24.71 51.23 -69.38
C ILE A 665 -23.65 52.09 -70.07
N SER A 666 -23.09 53.10 -69.40
CA SER A 666 -21.98 53.88 -69.96
C SER A 666 -20.71 53.03 -70.20
N THR A 667 -19.83 53.45 -71.11
CA THR A 667 -18.56 52.73 -71.35
C THR A 667 -17.70 52.61 -70.09
N THR A 668 -17.68 53.63 -69.24
CA THR A 668 -16.96 53.61 -67.96
C THR A 668 -17.52 52.54 -67.02
N ASN A 669 -18.85 52.47 -66.89
CA ASN A 669 -19.53 51.51 -66.02
C ASN A 669 -19.39 50.08 -66.54
N TYR A 670 -19.42 49.89 -67.86
CA TYR A 670 -19.18 48.58 -68.47
C TYR A 670 -17.75 48.09 -68.21
N ASN A 671 -16.75 48.98 -68.27
CA ASN A 671 -15.37 48.63 -67.90
C ASN A 671 -15.23 48.29 -66.41
N LEU A 672 -16.00 48.95 -65.53
CA LEU A 672 -16.03 48.59 -64.12
C LEU A 672 -16.62 47.18 -63.90
N ILE A 673 -17.74 46.85 -64.53
CA ILE A 673 -18.32 45.49 -64.50
C ILE A 673 -17.29 44.45 -64.93
N LYS A 674 -16.54 44.72 -66.01
CA LYS A 674 -15.48 43.83 -66.48
C LYS A 674 -14.38 43.66 -65.43
N SER A 675 -13.93 44.74 -64.79
CA SER A 675 -12.89 44.68 -63.75
C SER A 675 -13.36 43.84 -62.57
N LEU A 676 -14.54 44.13 -62.01
CA LEU A 676 -15.09 43.39 -60.86
C LEU A 676 -15.37 41.93 -61.19
N SER A 677 -15.79 41.64 -62.43
CA SER A 677 -15.94 40.26 -62.89
C SER A 677 -14.60 39.53 -63.00
N VAL A 678 -13.51 40.23 -63.37
CA VAL A 678 -12.17 39.65 -63.33
C VAL A 678 -11.74 39.39 -61.89
N ASP A 679 -11.96 40.36 -60.99
CA ASP A 679 -11.59 40.25 -59.58
C ASP A 679 -12.32 39.05 -58.93
N LEU A 680 -13.62 38.89 -59.16
CA LEU A 680 -14.38 37.71 -58.71
C LEU A 680 -13.87 36.40 -59.32
N VAL A 681 -13.54 36.37 -60.61
CA VAL A 681 -13.01 35.13 -61.22
C VAL A 681 -11.60 34.80 -60.71
N GLN A 682 -10.84 35.79 -60.23
CA GLN A 682 -9.54 35.56 -59.60
C GLN A 682 -9.66 34.87 -58.23
N THR A 683 -10.79 35.01 -57.54
CA THR A 683 -11.02 34.35 -56.24
C THR A 683 -11.48 32.89 -56.38
N LEU A 684 -11.85 32.47 -57.59
CA LEU A 684 -12.24 31.09 -57.88
C LEU A 684 -11.03 30.14 -57.93
N GLY A 685 -11.29 28.87 -57.61
CA GLY A 685 -10.31 27.78 -57.66
C GLY A 685 -9.87 27.43 -59.08
N ASP A 686 -8.75 26.72 -59.22
CA ASP A 686 -8.17 26.35 -60.52
C ASP A 686 -9.06 25.39 -61.33
N GLU A 687 -9.90 24.63 -60.64
CA GLU A 687 -10.82 23.63 -61.22
C GLU A 687 -12.21 24.22 -61.52
N ASP A 688 -12.48 25.45 -61.07
CA ASP A 688 -13.73 26.15 -61.38
C ASP A 688 -13.74 26.58 -62.85
N ARG A 689 -14.92 26.49 -63.46
CA ARG A 689 -15.08 26.80 -64.88
C ARG A 689 -16.11 27.89 -65.07
N ILE A 690 -15.80 28.84 -65.95
CA ILE A 690 -16.59 30.06 -66.12
C ILE A 690 -17.08 30.17 -67.55
N ALA A 691 -18.39 30.33 -67.72
CA ALA A 691 -19.01 30.68 -68.98
C ALA A 691 -19.42 32.16 -68.97
N VAL A 692 -19.04 32.90 -70.01
CA VAL A 692 -19.26 34.35 -70.07
C VAL A 692 -20.26 34.69 -71.15
N PHE A 693 -21.35 35.33 -70.75
CA PHE A 693 -22.43 35.81 -71.60
C PHE A 693 -22.55 37.31 -71.49
N THR A 694 -22.88 37.95 -72.61
CA THR A 694 -23.36 39.33 -72.60
C THR A 694 -24.67 39.45 -73.33
N PHE A 695 -25.56 40.33 -72.88
CA PHE A 695 -26.81 40.61 -73.58
C PHE A 695 -26.99 42.09 -73.86
N ASP A 696 -27.60 42.38 -75.01
CA ASP A 696 -28.20 43.66 -75.38
C ASP A 696 -29.60 43.36 -75.97
N SER A 697 -29.87 43.77 -77.21
CA SER A 697 -30.95 43.22 -78.03
C SER A 697 -30.72 41.75 -78.43
N ILE A 698 -29.47 41.29 -78.37
CA ILE A 698 -29.02 39.96 -78.76
C ILE A 698 -28.16 39.40 -77.63
N VAL A 699 -28.33 38.11 -77.32
CA VAL A 699 -27.49 37.36 -76.38
C VAL A 699 -26.29 36.79 -77.11
N ARG A 700 -25.10 36.99 -76.56
CA ARG A 700 -23.84 36.45 -77.08
C ARG A 700 -23.15 35.63 -76.01
N LYS A 701 -22.83 34.38 -76.35
CA LYS A 701 -21.95 33.50 -75.59
C LYS A 701 -20.51 33.75 -76.03
N HIS A 702 -19.66 34.23 -75.13
CA HIS A 702 -18.24 34.50 -75.41
C HIS A 702 -17.32 33.34 -75.03
N SER A 703 -17.73 32.53 -74.06
CA SER A 703 -17.10 31.27 -73.72
C SER A 703 -18.13 30.22 -73.32
N THR A 704 -17.79 28.94 -73.52
CA THR A 704 -18.36 27.85 -72.72
C THR A 704 -17.70 27.83 -71.34
N PHE A 705 -18.02 26.87 -70.48
CA PHE A 705 -17.26 26.65 -69.25
C PHE A 705 -15.77 26.41 -69.56
N VAL A 706 -14.91 27.35 -69.16
CA VAL A 706 -13.46 27.35 -69.37
C VAL A 706 -12.75 27.68 -68.05
N ASN A 707 -11.47 27.36 -67.92
CA ASN A 707 -10.70 27.72 -66.72
C ASN A 707 -10.60 29.23 -66.49
N LYS A 708 -10.21 29.61 -65.27
CA LYS A 708 -10.16 31.01 -64.82
C LYS A 708 -9.22 31.88 -65.66
N GLU A 709 -8.05 31.41 -66.09
CA GLU A 709 -7.13 32.22 -66.90
C GLU A 709 -7.75 32.56 -68.26
N HIS A 710 -8.42 31.60 -68.89
CA HIS A 710 -9.10 31.84 -70.16
C HIS A 710 -10.31 32.75 -69.98
N ALA A 711 -11.09 32.54 -68.92
CA ALA A 711 -12.22 33.38 -68.58
C ALA A 711 -11.80 34.83 -68.34
N ILE A 712 -10.73 35.08 -67.57
CA ILE A 712 -10.17 36.43 -67.35
C ILE A 712 -9.77 37.09 -68.67
N SER A 713 -9.14 36.33 -69.58
CA SER A 713 -8.81 36.84 -70.92
C SER A 713 -10.06 37.18 -71.74
N VAL A 714 -11.10 36.35 -71.67
CA VAL A 714 -12.39 36.59 -72.35
C VAL A 714 -13.07 37.84 -71.79
N ILE A 715 -13.20 37.93 -70.47
CA ILE A 715 -13.81 39.06 -69.76
C ILE A 715 -13.07 40.35 -70.09
N SER A 716 -11.74 40.37 -69.97
CA SER A 716 -10.91 41.54 -70.30
C SER A 716 -11.08 41.99 -71.75
N GLY A 717 -11.30 41.04 -72.67
CA GLY A 717 -11.51 41.26 -74.11
C GLY A 717 -12.93 41.63 -74.51
N LEU A 718 -13.92 41.63 -73.60
CA LEU A 718 -15.32 41.81 -73.96
C LEU A 718 -15.58 43.12 -74.73
N PRO A 719 -16.18 43.05 -75.93
CA PRO A 719 -16.54 44.21 -76.73
C PRO A 719 -17.79 44.92 -76.21
N ARG A 720 -17.87 46.23 -76.42
CA ARG A 720 -19.02 47.06 -76.03
C ARG A 720 -20.09 47.04 -77.14
N TYR A 721 -21.33 46.64 -76.80
CA TYR A 721 -22.45 46.62 -77.73
C TYR A 721 -23.64 47.46 -77.26
N ALA A 722 -24.12 48.45 -78.01
CA ALA A 722 -25.23 49.30 -77.54
C ALA A 722 -26.55 48.93 -78.22
N GLY A 723 -27.49 48.34 -77.47
CA GLY A 723 -28.84 47.98 -77.94
C GLY A 723 -29.87 47.99 -76.80
N ASN A 724 -31.07 47.44 -77.06
CA ASN A 724 -32.12 47.14 -76.07
C ASN A 724 -31.64 46.13 -75.00
N THR A 725 -32.51 45.67 -74.09
CA THR A 725 -32.13 44.88 -72.90
C THR A 725 -32.90 43.56 -72.85
N ALA A 726 -32.23 42.43 -73.11
CA ALA A 726 -32.79 41.08 -73.19
C ALA A 726 -32.33 40.18 -72.02
N ILE A 727 -32.73 40.52 -70.79
CA ILE A 727 -32.32 39.86 -69.53
C ILE A 727 -32.74 38.38 -69.54
N TYR A 728 -34.02 38.08 -69.81
CA TYR A 728 -34.54 36.72 -69.69
C TYR A 728 -33.98 35.79 -70.76
N ASN A 729 -33.75 36.30 -71.98
CA ASN A 729 -33.05 35.55 -73.01
C ASN A 729 -31.59 35.26 -72.60
N GLY A 730 -30.94 36.19 -71.87
CA GLY A 730 -29.60 36.00 -71.31
C GLY A 730 -29.55 34.85 -70.31
N ILE A 731 -30.45 34.86 -69.32
CA ILE A 731 -30.58 33.78 -68.33
C ILE A 731 -30.89 32.44 -69.01
N LYS A 732 -31.82 32.44 -69.97
CA LYS A 732 -32.16 31.23 -70.73
C LYS A 732 -30.95 30.63 -71.45
N ALA A 733 -30.10 31.46 -72.06
CA ALA A 733 -28.91 30.99 -72.75
C ALA A 733 -27.86 30.41 -71.79
N ALA A 734 -27.75 30.95 -70.58
CA ALA A 734 -26.89 30.42 -69.54
C ALA A 734 -27.45 29.10 -68.96
N ASN A 735 -28.77 29.00 -68.72
CA ASN A 735 -29.41 27.73 -68.36
C ASN A 735 -29.16 26.64 -69.41
N ASP A 736 -29.33 26.96 -70.70
CA ASP A 736 -29.06 26.02 -71.79
C ASP A 736 -27.59 25.55 -71.78
N GLU A 737 -26.65 26.42 -71.40
CA GLU A 737 -25.23 26.08 -71.27
C GLU A 737 -24.97 25.17 -70.07
N PHE A 738 -25.58 25.45 -68.92
CA PHE A 738 -25.54 24.56 -67.75
C PHE A 738 -26.04 23.16 -68.11
N ILE A 739 -27.18 23.07 -68.79
CA ILE A 739 -27.78 21.79 -69.18
C ILE A 739 -26.90 21.04 -70.18
N ALA A 740 -26.25 21.75 -71.11
CA ALA A 740 -25.49 21.13 -72.19
C ALA A 740 -24.06 20.74 -71.78
N ASN A 741 -23.39 21.55 -70.95
CA ASN A 741 -21.94 21.50 -70.76
C ASN A 741 -21.50 21.52 -69.29
N SER A 742 -22.42 21.68 -68.34
CA SER A 742 -22.08 21.56 -66.93
C SER A 742 -21.95 20.10 -66.52
N SER A 743 -21.08 19.83 -65.55
CA SER A 743 -20.95 18.50 -64.98
C SER A 743 -22.05 18.23 -63.95
N SER A 744 -22.25 16.99 -63.56
CA SER A 744 -23.25 16.62 -62.54
C SER A 744 -22.72 16.73 -61.10
N ASP A 745 -21.40 16.86 -60.93
CA ASP A 745 -20.66 16.92 -59.67
C ASP A 745 -20.16 18.34 -59.34
N VAL A 746 -20.83 19.37 -59.86
CA VAL A 746 -20.46 20.78 -59.68
C VAL A 746 -21.68 21.62 -59.30
N SER A 747 -21.45 22.63 -58.48
CA SER A 747 -22.46 23.63 -58.14
C SER A 747 -22.62 24.59 -59.31
N LYS A 748 -23.87 24.81 -59.71
CA LYS A 748 -24.22 25.59 -60.90
C LYS A 748 -24.68 26.97 -60.47
N VAL A 749 -23.80 27.96 -60.60
CA VAL A 749 -24.06 29.31 -60.11
C VAL A 749 -24.14 30.29 -61.27
N MET A 750 -25.20 31.10 -61.32
CA MET A 750 -25.36 32.14 -62.31
C MET A 750 -25.37 33.51 -61.64
N ILE A 751 -24.55 34.43 -62.14
CA ILE A 751 -24.59 35.84 -61.73
C ILE A 751 -25.11 36.68 -62.88
N VAL A 752 -26.25 37.33 -62.67
CA VAL A 752 -26.91 38.18 -63.65
C VAL A 752 -26.78 39.63 -63.21
N LEU A 753 -26.12 40.46 -64.02
CA LEU A 753 -25.93 41.87 -63.69
C LEU A 753 -26.60 42.76 -64.74
N THR A 754 -27.44 43.70 -64.31
CA THR A 754 -28.19 44.62 -65.20
C THR A 754 -28.46 45.97 -64.56
N ASP A 755 -28.54 47.02 -65.39
CA ASP A 755 -28.98 48.37 -64.97
C ASP A 755 -30.36 48.76 -65.54
N GLY A 756 -30.99 47.84 -66.27
CA GLY A 756 -32.14 48.12 -67.12
C GLY A 756 -33.34 47.21 -66.85
N GLN A 757 -34.40 47.46 -67.62
CA GLN A 757 -35.60 46.62 -67.64
C GLN A 757 -35.63 45.80 -68.92
N ASP A 758 -35.99 44.52 -68.80
CA ASP A 758 -36.22 43.66 -69.96
C ASP A 758 -37.27 44.28 -70.90
N ASN A 759 -36.96 44.40 -72.18
CA ASN A 759 -37.82 45.05 -73.17
C ASN A 759 -37.87 44.34 -74.53
N VAL A 760 -37.17 43.22 -74.69
CA VAL A 760 -37.08 42.49 -75.97
C VAL A 760 -36.94 40.97 -75.81
N SER A 761 -36.90 40.43 -74.59
CA SER A 761 -36.87 38.97 -74.41
C SER A 761 -38.14 38.32 -74.94
N THR A 762 -37.99 37.10 -75.45
CA THR A 762 -39.08 36.30 -76.04
C THR A 762 -39.54 35.17 -75.11
N VAL A 763 -38.90 35.05 -73.94
CA VAL A 763 -39.23 34.10 -72.88
C VAL A 763 -39.69 34.84 -71.62
N THR A 764 -40.40 34.15 -70.74
CA THR A 764 -40.94 34.71 -69.49
C THR A 764 -40.06 34.38 -68.28
N PRO A 765 -40.09 35.18 -67.19
CA PRO A 765 -39.42 34.87 -65.93
C PRO A 765 -39.76 33.49 -65.37
N ASP A 766 -41.03 33.11 -65.34
CA ASP A 766 -41.46 31.80 -64.79
C ASP A 766 -40.81 30.63 -65.54
N SER A 767 -40.65 30.74 -66.86
CA SER A 767 -40.06 29.68 -67.67
C SER A 767 -38.56 29.50 -67.43
N ILE A 768 -37.83 30.58 -67.11
CA ILE A 768 -36.39 30.50 -66.82
C ILE A 768 -36.12 30.09 -65.37
N ILE A 769 -36.99 30.50 -64.43
CA ILE A 769 -36.93 30.08 -63.02
C ILE A 769 -37.17 28.58 -62.92
N GLN A 770 -38.27 28.08 -63.50
CA GLN A 770 -38.58 26.65 -63.45
C GLN A 770 -37.44 25.81 -64.02
N ASN A 771 -36.87 26.25 -65.14
CA ASN A 771 -35.76 25.54 -65.77
C ASN A 771 -34.47 25.57 -64.93
N ALA A 772 -34.22 26.63 -64.18
CA ALA A 772 -33.11 26.71 -63.24
C ALA A 772 -33.32 25.79 -62.03
N CYS A 773 -34.51 25.84 -61.40
CA CYS A 773 -34.87 24.95 -60.30
C CYS A 773 -34.80 23.47 -60.70
N ASP A 774 -35.34 23.10 -61.86
CA ASP A 774 -35.35 21.72 -62.37
C ASP A 774 -33.93 21.15 -62.61
N ASN A 775 -32.91 22.01 -62.68
CA ASN A 775 -31.53 21.63 -62.97
C ASN A 775 -30.54 22.03 -61.86
N SER A 776 -31.07 22.42 -60.68
CA SER A 776 -30.31 22.88 -59.51
C SER A 776 -29.32 24.01 -59.85
N ILE A 777 -29.79 25.03 -60.55
CA ILE A 777 -29.00 26.23 -60.90
C ILE A 777 -29.41 27.36 -59.96
N ILE A 778 -28.45 27.87 -59.19
CA ILE A 778 -28.62 29.00 -58.26
C ILE A 778 -28.38 30.30 -59.02
N ILE A 779 -29.33 31.24 -58.97
CA ILE A 779 -29.23 32.52 -59.68
C ILE A 779 -29.09 33.69 -58.70
N TYR A 780 -27.94 34.35 -58.71
CA TYR A 780 -27.75 35.65 -58.09
C TYR A 780 -28.07 36.76 -59.09
N THR A 781 -28.82 37.76 -58.66
CA THR A 781 -29.18 38.91 -59.52
C THR A 781 -28.71 40.22 -58.91
N VAL A 782 -28.00 41.02 -59.71
CA VAL A 782 -27.45 42.33 -59.33
C VAL A 782 -28.15 43.41 -60.15
N GLY A 783 -29.00 44.18 -59.50
CA GLY A 783 -29.70 45.31 -60.10
C GLY A 783 -29.05 46.64 -59.76
N VAL A 784 -28.65 47.41 -60.78
CA VAL A 784 -28.03 48.74 -60.60
C VAL A 784 -28.97 49.86 -61.03
N GLY A 785 -29.24 50.82 -60.15
CA GLY A 785 -30.13 51.93 -60.45
C GLY A 785 -31.59 51.50 -60.59
N SER A 786 -32.23 51.82 -61.73
CA SER A 786 -33.68 51.67 -61.91
C SER A 786 -34.04 50.39 -62.67
N VAL A 787 -34.10 49.27 -61.95
CA VAL A 787 -34.47 47.93 -62.47
C VAL A 787 -35.87 47.49 -62.03
N ASN A 788 -36.38 46.38 -62.58
CA ASN A 788 -37.58 45.72 -62.03
C ASN A 788 -37.20 44.81 -60.85
N THR A 789 -37.10 45.42 -59.66
CA THR A 789 -36.66 44.75 -58.43
C THR A 789 -37.51 43.55 -58.05
N GLU A 790 -38.83 43.60 -58.24
CA GLU A 790 -39.73 42.50 -57.88
C GLU A 790 -39.42 41.23 -58.70
N VAL A 791 -39.20 41.39 -60.01
CA VAL A 791 -38.87 40.26 -60.88
C VAL A 791 -37.48 39.70 -60.59
N LEU A 792 -36.47 40.55 -60.38
CA LEU A 792 -35.11 40.08 -60.08
C LEU A 792 -35.04 39.36 -58.72
N LYS A 793 -35.70 39.90 -57.68
CA LYS A 793 -35.88 39.22 -56.40
C LYS A 793 -36.57 37.87 -56.54
N ASN A 794 -37.64 37.82 -57.34
CA ASN A 794 -38.35 36.56 -57.57
C ASN A 794 -37.46 35.52 -58.26
N ILE A 795 -36.66 35.93 -59.25
CA ILE A 795 -35.73 35.02 -59.93
C ILE A 795 -34.70 34.47 -58.95
N ALA A 796 -34.05 35.35 -58.17
CA ALA A 796 -33.01 34.93 -57.25
C ALA A 796 -33.55 34.01 -56.16
N ASN A 797 -34.52 34.49 -55.38
CA ASN A 797 -35.05 33.75 -54.23
C ASN A 797 -35.69 32.41 -54.62
N SER A 798 -36.32 32.31 -55.80
CA SER A 798 -36.94 31.04 -56.23
C SER A 798 -35.91 29.97 -56.60
N THR A 799 -34.67 30.37 -56.89
CA THR A 799 -33.58 29.46 -57.30
C THR A 799 -32.57 29.20 -56.18
N GLY A 800 -32.82 29.71 -54.96
CA GLY A 800 -31.90 29.61 -53.84
C GLY A 800 -30.80 30.66 -53.82
N GLY A 801 -30.80 31.63 -54.75
CA GLY A 801 -29.83 32.74 -54.76
C GLY A 801 -30.36 34.02 -54.12
N ALA A 802 -29.49 35.04 -54.02
CA ALA A 802 -29.83 36.34 -53.44
C ALA A 802 -29.93 37.47 -54.48
N TYR A 803 -30.79 38.45 -54.20
CA TYR A 803 -30.88 39.69 -54.97
C TYR A 803 -30.06 40.80 -54.31
N TYR A 804 -29.18 41.40 -55.10
CA TYR A 804 -28.34 42.52 -54.73
C TYR A 804 -28.78 43.80 -55.42
N SER A 805 -28.89 44.87 -54.66
CA SER A 805 -29.25 46.20 -55.17
C SER A 805 -28.10 47.18 -55.00
N ALA A 806 -27.74 47.84 -56.09
CA ALA A 806 -26.83 48.97 -56.10
C ALA A 806 -27.59 50.22 -56.53
N SER A 807 -27.50 51.31 -55.76
CA SER A 807 -28.09 52.58 -56.18
C SER A 807 -27.38 53.19 -57.40
N ASP A 808 -26.07 52.95 -57.49
CA ASP A 808 -25.24 53.28 -58.64
C ASP A 808 -24.03 52.31 -58.74
N PHE A 809 -23.25 52.45 -59.82
CA PHE A 809 -22.13 51.56 -60.13
C PHE A 809 -20.97 51.60 -59.13
N SER A 810 -20.83 52.65 -58.31
CA SER A 810 -19.75 52.74 -57.32
C SER A 810 -19.91 51.74 -56.17
N GLN A 811 -21.14 51.28 -55.90
CA GLN A 811 -21.45 50.30 -54.86
C GLN A 811 -21.24 48.85 -55.30
N LEU A 812 -20.91 48.61 -56.58
CA LEU A 812 -20.75 47.25 -57.10
C LEU A 812 -19.59 46.49 -56.45
N ALA A 813 -18.51 47.17 -56.07
CA ALA A 813 -17.37 46.49 -55.44
C ALA A 813 -17.80 45.71 -54.18
N GLY A 814 -18.44 46.37 -53.21
CA GLY A 814 -18.95 45.70 -51.99
C GLY A 814 -20.15 44.77 -52.20
N ILE A 815 -20.74 44.74 -53.40
CA ILE A 815 -21.72 43.70 -53.77
C ILE A 815 -20.99 42.45 -54.27
N PHE A 816 -19.92 42.62 -55.05
CA PHE A 816 -19.10 41.51 -55.51
C PHE A 816 -18.37 40.83 -54.34
N ASP A 817 -17.94 41.58 -53.33
CA ASP A 817 -17.38 41.01 -52.09
C ASP A 817 -18.40 40.11 -51.36
N ARG A 818 -19.66 40.56 -51.25
CA ARG A 818 -20.73 39.75 -50.63
C ARG A 818 -21.17 38.57 -51.49
N LEU A 819 -21.19 38.74 -52.81
CA LEU A 819 -21.42 37.63 -53.73
C LEU A 819 -20.37 36.54 -53.58
N GLN A 820 -19.12 36.91 -53.30
CA GLN A 820 -18.07 35.94 -53.02
C GLN A 820 -18.38 35.15 -51.73
N GLU A 821 -18.79 35.83 -50.64
CA GLU A 821 -19.19 35.15 -49.40
C GLU A 821 -20.40 34.21 -49.61
N ASP A 822 -21.42 34.65 -50.35
CA ASP A 822 -22.61 33.84 -50.68
C ASP A 822 -22.31 32.65 -51.61
N ILE A 823 -21.28 32.77 -52.45
CA ILE A 823 -20.80 31.65 -53.28
C ILE A 823 -20.06 30.64 -52.40
N ASP A 824 -19.22 31.11 -51.47
CA ASP A 824 -18.48 30.24 -50.55
C ASP A 824 -19.40 29.50 -49.55
N LEU A 825 -20.64 29.99 -49.34
CA LEU A 825 -21.64 29.36 -48.47
C LEU A 825 -21.86 27.87 -48.77
N TYR A 826 -21.80 27.50 -50.05
CA TYR A 826 -22.06 26.14 -50.51
C TYR A 826 -20.82 25.41 -51.04
N LYS A 827 -19.63 26.00 -50.87
CA LYS A 827 -18.37 25.43 -51.36
C LYS A 827 -17.70 24.66 -50.24
N ASP A 828 -17.27 23.44 -50.52
CA ASP A 828 -16.36 22.68 -49.66
C ASP A 828 -15.14 22.33 -50.54
N SER A 829 -14.08 23.14 -50.42
CA SER A 829 -12.93 23.10 -51.35
C SER A 829 -12.01 21.90 -51.14
N ASP A 830 -11.88 21.42 -49.91
CA ASP A 830 -10.97 20.35 -49.51
C ASP A 830 -11.68 19.05 -49.14
N ASN A 831 -13.01 19.08 -49.07
CA ASN A 831 -13.91 17.94 -48.91
C ASN A 831 -13.79 17.28 -47.53
N ASP A 832 -13.77 18.10 -46.49
CA ASP A 832 -13.84 17.68 -45.09
C ASP A 832 -15.29 17.59 -44.56
N GLY A 833 -16.25 18.24 -45.22
CA GLY A 833 -17.66 18.30 -44.82
C GLY A 833 -18.10 19.63 -44.21
N ILE A 834 -17.26 20.66 -44.18
CA ILE A 834 -17.56 22.03 -43.79
C ILE A 834 -17.41 22.93 -45.02
N SER A 835 -18.27 23.95 -45.16
CA SER A 835 -18.10 24.90 -46.26
C SER A 835 -16.98 25.92 -45.98
N ASP A 836 -16.31 26.38 -47.03
CA ASP A 836 -15.40 27.53 -47.07
C ASP A 836 -15.92 28.74 -46.26
N TYR A 837 -17.22 29.06 -46.39
CA TYR A 837 -17.84 30.18 -45.66
C TYR A 837 -17.76 29.98 -44.16
N HIS A 838 -18.25 28.83 -43.67
CA HIS A 838 -18.28 28.51 -42.25
C HIS A 838 -16.86 28.45 -41.66
N GLU A 839 -15.91 27.81 -42.33
CA GLU A 839 -14.52 27.78 -41.87
C GLU A 839 -13.89 29.17 -41.83
N LYS A 840 -14.11 30.03 -42.85
CA LYS A 840 -13.63 31.42 -42.82
C LYS A 840 -14.25 32.21 -41.67
N LYS A 841 -15.52 31.95 -41.32
CA LYS A 841 -16.19 32.57 -40.16
C LYS A 841 -15.63 32.05 -38.85
N ILE A 842 -15.28 30.77 -38.74
CA ILE A 842 -14.59 30.20 -37.58
C ILE A 842 -13.19 30.82 -37.47
N ALA A 843 -12.41 30.84 -38.56
CA ALA A 843 -11.05 31.38 -38.61
C ALA A 843 -10.95 32.89 -38.36
N ALA A 844 -12.02 33.63 -38.66
CA ALA A 844 -12.17 35.03 -38.26
C ALA A 844 -12.58 35.22 -36.78
N GLY A 845 -12.94 34.13 -36.10
CA GLY A 845 -13.51 34.13 -34.75
C GLY A 845 -14.91 34.72 -34.72
N GLU A 846 -15.67 34.70 -35.82
CA GLU A 846 -17.04 35.20 -35.93
C GLU A 846 -18.07 34.11 -35.59
N LEU A 847 -17.83 32.87 -36.03
CA LEU A 847 -18.60 31.69 -35.63
C LEU A 847 -17.97 31.07 -34.38
N LYS A 848 -18.80 30.85 -33.35
CA LYS A 848 -18.38 30.54 -31.97
C LYS A 848 -18.90 29.18 -31.54
N LEU A 849 -18.36 28.65 -30.45
CA LEU A 849 -18.92 27.53 -29.70
C LEU A 849 -20.24 27.92 -29.02
N GLY A 850 -21.02 26.94 -28.56
CA GLY A 850 -22.31 27.18 -27.88
C GLY A 850 -22.20 27.87 -26.51
N ASN A 851 -20.97 28.10 -26.03
CA ASN A 851 -20.63 28.92 -24.87
C ASN A 851 -20.18 30.35 -25.26
N GLY A 852 -20.32 30.75 -26.53
CA GLY A 852 -19.89 32.05 -27.05
C GLY A 852 -18.37 32.25 -27.21
N ALA A 853 -17.53 31.32 -26.76
CA ALA A 853 -16.08 31.37 -26.95
C ALA A 853 -15.71 31.00 -28.40
N PRO A 854 -14.60 31.53 -28.96
CA PRO A 854 -14.06 31.02 -30.21
C PRO A 854 -13.57 29.58 -30.04
N VAL A 855 -13.59 28.80 -31.12
CA VAL A 855 -12.90 27.49 -31.18
C VAL A 855 -11.41 27.69 -30.86
N MET A 856 -10.77 26.77 -30.14
CA MET A 856 -9.35 26.92 -29.83
C MET A 856 -8.52 26.88 -31.12
N TYR A 857 -7.48 27.70 -31.21
CA TYR A 857 -6.65 27.85 -32.42
C TYR A 857 -7.41 28.13 -33.73
N TYR A 858 -8.63 28.68 -33.64
CA TYR A 858 -9.50 28.96 -34.79
C TYR A 858 -8.79 29.59 -36.00
N SER A 859 -7.83 30.50 -35.79
CA SER A 859 -7.06 31.15 -36.86
C SER A 859 -6.20 30.22 -37.72
N SER A 860 -5.97 28.99 -37.25
CA SER A 860 -5.21 27.95 -37.94
C SER A 860 -6.09 27.09 -38.85
N LEU A 861 -7.41 27.10 -38.66
CA LEU A 861 -8.37 26.38 -39.50
C LEU A 861 -8.24 26.87 -40.95
N ASN A 862 -8.18 25.94 -41.88
CA ASN A 862 -7.83 26.25 -43.26
C ASN A 862 -8.69 25.47 -44.26
N TYR A 863 -9.64 26.18 -44.86
CA TYR A 863 -10.55 25.74 -45.93
C TYR A 863 -9.95 25.12 -47.21
N LEU A 864 -8.63 24.99 -47.28
CA LEU A 864 -7.93 24.33 -48.38
C LEU A 864 -7.18 23.08 -47.92
N ASN A 865 -7.26 22.74 -46.64
CA ASN A 865 -6.59 21.63 -46.00
C ASN A 865 -7.62 20.85 -45.16
N PRO A 866 -8.07 19.67 -45.60
CA PRO A 866 -9.23 19.00 -45.04
C PRO A 866 -8.98 18.35 -43.67
N ASP A 867 -7.80 18.54 -43.11
CA ASP A 867 -7.25 17.96 -41.88
C ASP A 867 -6.19 18.95 -41.38
N SER A 868 -6.67 19.96 -40.65
CA SER A 868 -5.96 21.20 -40.33
C SER A 868 -4.80 20.98 -39.35
N ASP A 869 -4.87 19.97 -38.48
CA ASP A 869 -3.80 19.59 -37.56
C ASP A 869 -2.99 18.35 -38.00
N ALA A 870 -3.43 17.65 -39.05
CA ALA A 870 -2.78 16.47 -39.62
C ALA A 870 -2.79 15.23 -38.71
N ASP A 871 -3.78 15.11 -37.83
CA ASP A 871 -3.99 13.92 -37.00
C ASP A 871 -4.65 12.76 -37.78
N GLY A 872 -5.29 13.04 -38.92
CA GLY A 872 -5.92 12.06 -39.80
C GLY A 872 -7.43 11.89 -39.64
N ILE A 873 -8.08 12.69 -38.79
CA ILE A 873 -9.52 12.98 -38.83
C ILE A 873 -9.71 14.23 -39.70
N LEU A 874 -10.81 14.30 -40.46
CA LEU A 874 -11.11 15.50 -41.26
C LEU A 874 -11.80 16.57 -40.40
N ASP A 875 -11.54 17.85 -40.64
CA ASP A 875 -12.10 18.95 -39.81
C ASP A 875 -13.64 18.87 -39.69
N GLY A 876 -14.35 18.40 -40.74
CA GLY A 876 -15.81 18.20 -40.73
C GLY A 876 -16.31 16.91 -40.09
N GLU A 877 -15.42 15.95 -39.78
CA GLU A 877 -15.71 14.84 -38.87
C GLU A 877 -15.57 15.29 -37.40
N GLU A 878 -14.62 16.20 -37.15
CA GLU A 878 -14.32 16.78 -35.83
C GLU A 878 -15.31 17.86 -35.42
N LEU A 879 -15.75 18.72 -36.34
CA LEU A 879 -16.61 19.87 -36.06
C LEU A 879 -17.83 19.90 -36.98
N LYS A 880 -18.98 20.28 -36.42
CA LYS A 880 -20.22 20.51 -37.17
C LYS A 880 -20.85 21.84 -36.81
N ILE A 881 -21.61 22.42 -37.74
CA ILE A 881 -22.40 23.62 -37.49
C ILE A 881 -23.79 23.22 -37.02
N ASP A 882 -24.12 23.54 -35.78
CA ASP A 882 -25.45 23.33 -35.22
C ASP A 882 -26.13 24.68 -34.91
N ASN A 883 -27.39 24.64 -34.47
CA ASN A 883 -28.17 25.83 -34.18
C ASN A 883 -29.08 25.66 -32.96
N GLN A 884 -29.24 26.74 -32.19
CA GLN A 884 -30.24 26.84 -31.14
C GLN A 884 -31.21 27.98 -31.43
N TYR A 885 -32.50 27.75 -31.21
CA TYR A 885 -33.53 28.79 -31.34
C TYR A 885 -33.70 29.56 -30.03
N ILE A 886 -33.18 30.78 -29.98
CA ILE A 886 -33.09 31.60 -28.77
C ILE A 886 -33.69 32.98 -29.06
N GLN A 887 -34.58 33.45 -28.19
CA GLN A 887 -35.18 34.79 -28.29
C GLN A 887 -35.79 35.16 -29.66
N GLY A 888 -36.28 34.17 -30.41
CA GLY A 888 -36.95 34.38 -31.69
C GLY A 888 -36.04 34.30 -32.92
N ILE A 889 -34.74 34.06 -32.74
CA ILE A 889 -33.73 33.94 -33.79
C ILE A 889 -32.99 32.60 -33.66
N TYR A 890 -32.47 32.09 -34.78
CA TYR A 890 -31.54 30.96 -34.78
C TYR A 890 -30.12 31.48 -34.55
N VAL A 891 -29.45 30.90 -33.56
CA VAL A 891 -28.03 31.13 -33.28
C VAL A 891 -27.27 29.91 -33.76
N TYR A 892 -26.41 30.09 -34.76
CA TYR A 892 -25.53 29.03 -35.27
C TYR A 892 -24.23 29.01 -34.47
N TYR A 893 -23.75 27.81 -34.15
CA TYR A 893 -22.56 27.60 -33.34
C TYR A 893 -21.82 26.33 -33.77
N CYS A 894 -20.55 26.25 -33.41
CA CYS A 894 -19.74 25.06 -33.61
C CYS A 894 -20.06 24.03 -32.52
N TYR A 895 -20.46 22.85 -32.95
CA TYR A 895 -20.54 21.63 -32.16
C TYR A 895 -19.27 20.82 -32.41
N LEU A 896 -18.56 20.44 -31.36
CA LEU A 896 -17.30 19.71 -31.45
C LEU A 896 -17.49 18.23 -31.11
N SER A 897 -16.85 17.37 -31.89
CA SER A 897 -16.44 16.00 -31.55
C SER A 897 -14.99 15.98 -31.08
N SER A 898 -14.15 16.83 -31.67
CA SER A 898 -12.78 17.22 -31.31
C SER A 898 -12.52 18.65 -31.84
N VAL A 899 -11.36 19.24 -31.56
CA VAL A 899 -10.92 20.58 -32.00
C VAL A 899 -10.09 20.42 -33.28
N PRO A 900 -10.58 20.88 -34.46
CA PRO A 900 -9.92 20.60 -35.75
C PRO A 900 -8.52 21.18 -35.98
N CYS A 901 -7.95 21.84 -34.97
CA CYS A 901 -6.68 22.56 -35.08
C CYS A 901 -5.70 22.08 -34.00
N MET A 902 -5.97 20.93 -33.40
CA MET A 902 -5.23 20.36 -32.29
C MET A 902 -5.26 18.84 -32.39
N GLU A 903 -4.10 18.22 -32.63
CA GLU A 903 -4.00 16.75 -32.70
C GLU A 903 -4.45 16.03 -31.40
N ASP A 904 -4.53 16.74 -30.27
CA ASP A 904 -4.96 16.28 -28.94
C ASP A 904 -5.78 17.41 -28.31
N SER A 905 -7.10 17.28 -28.35
CA SER A 905 -8.06 18.35 -28.09
C SER A 905 -8.27 18.69 -26.63
N ASP A 906 -8.21 17.69 -25.74
CA ASP A 906 -8.39 17.86 -24.29
C ASP A 906 -7.07 17.83 -23.49
N LEU A 907 -5.95 17.70 -24.22
CA LEU A 907 -4.58 17.80 -23.72
C LEU A 907 -4.25 16.71 -22.69
N ASP A 908 -4.80 15.51 -22.88
CA ASP A 908 -4.51 14.35 -22.05
C ASP A 908 -3.47 13.40 -22.63
N SER A 909 -2.86 13.78 -23.76
CA SER A 909 -1.84 13.03 -24.50
C SER A 909 -2.35 11.84 -25.31
N LEU A 910 -3.66 11.67 -25.47
CA LEU A 910 -4.25 10.84 -26.51
C LEU A 910 -4.60 11.70 -27.72
N LEU A 911 -4.14 11.29 -28.90
CA LEU A 911 -4.53 11.96 -30.13
C LEU A 911 -6.00 11.69 -30.42
N ASP A 912 -6.69 12.65 -31.02
CA ASP A 912 -8.14 12.58 -31.23
C ASP A 912 -8.53 11.37 -32.10
N ASN A 913 -7.72 11.03 -33.10
CA ASN A 913 -7.86 9.81 -33.92
C ASN A 913 -7.76 8.47 -33.14
N GLU A 914 -7.26 8.52 -31.91
CA GLU A 914 -7.08 7.41 -31.00
C GLU A 914 -7.89 7.57 -29.70
N ASP A 915 -8.62 8.67 -29.52
CA ASP A 915 -9.42 8.99 -28.34
C ASP A 915 -10.93 8.74 -28.59
N PRO A 916 -11.62 7.92 -27.77
CA PRO A 916 -13.06 7.73 -27.90
C PRO A 916 -13.93 8.87 -27.34
N THR A 917 -13.36 9.77 -26.53
CA THR A 917 -13.98 11.00 -26.03
C THR A 917 -12.99 12.19 -26.10
N PRO A 918 -12.64 12.68 -27.31
CA PRO A 918 -11.57 13.69 -27.53
C PRO A 918 -11.75 15.07 -26.86
N LEU A 919 -12.87 15.29 -26.18
CA LEU A 919 -13.20 16.56 -25.52
C LEU A 919 -13.31 16.43 -24.02
N VAL A 920 -13.12 15.23 -23.50
CA VAL A 920 -13.29 14.90 -22.09
C VAL A 920 -11.94 14.41 -21.60
N LYS A 921 -11.17 15.37 -21.10
CA LYS A 921 -9.87 15.12 -20.50
C LYS A 921 -9.94 13.92 -19.57
N HIS A 922 -9.20 12.86 -19.91
CA HIS A 922 -9.16 11.70 -19.04
C HIS A 922 -8.61 12.09 -17.69
N ASP A 923 -9.17 11.45 -16.68
CA ASP A 923 -8.68 11.58 -15.33
C ASP A 923 -7.20 11.19 -15.31
N SER A 924 -6.36 12.18 -14.99
CA SER A 924 -4.91 12.05 -14.97
C SER A 924 -4.41 10.98 -14.00
N ARG A 925 -5.27 10.35 -13.19
CA ARG A 925 -4.98 9.15 -12.39
C ARG A 925 -4.85 7.88 -13.26
N PHE A 926 -5.28 7.92 -14.52
CA PHE A 926 -5.31 6.77 -15.44
C PHE A 926 -4.56 7.04 -16.74
N GLU A 927 -3.97 5.99 -17.30
CA GLU A 927 -3.19 6.01 -18.54
C GLU A 927 -3.51 4.79 -19.41
N ARG A 928 -3.46 4.96 -20.73
CA ARG A 928 -3.58 3.88 -21.71
C ARG A 928 -2.20 3.35 -22.10
N VAL A 929 -1.97 2.05 -21.97
CA VAL A 929 -0.70 1.37 -22.32
C VAL A 929 -0.90 0.19 -23.27
N TYR A 930 0.11 -0.12 -24.09
CA TYR A 930 0.07 -1.24 -25.07
C TYR A 930 0.65 -2.54 -24.54
N ASP A 931 1.27 -2.52 -23.35
CA ASP A 931 1.85 -3.69 -22.72
C ASP A 931 0.96 -4.19 -21.59
N SER A 932 0.28 -5.32 -21.81
CA SER A 932 -0.53 -5.99 -20.79
C SER A 932 0.26 -6.54 -19.60
N SER A 933 1.59 -6.53 -19.68
CA SER A 933 2.49 -6.86 -18.57
C SER A 933 2.96 -5.64 -17.79
N PHE A 934 2.60 -4.42 -18.23
CA PHE A 934 2.89 -3.20 -17.48
C PHE A 934 2.22 -3.26 -16.11
N ARG A 935 3.01 -3.03 -15.07
CA ARG A 935 2.56 -2.78 -13.71
C ARG A 935 3.05 -1.38 -13.35
N PRO A 936 2.18 -0.48 -12.91
CA PRO A 936 2.61 0.82 -12.42
C PRO A 936 3.53 0.60 -11.22
N VAL A 937 4.72 1.16 -11.30
CA VAL A 937 5.68 1.14 -10.19
C VAL A 937 5.19 2.17 -9.19
N ASN A 938 4.88 1.73 -7.97
CA ASN A 938 4.52 2.68 -6.92
C ASN A 938 5.79 3.42 -6.47
N GLU A 939 6.10 4.54 -7.14
CA GLU A 939 7.29 5.35 -6.87
C GLU A 939 7.30 5.87 -5.43
N TYR A 940 6.14 6.13 -4.84
CA TYR A 940 6.03 6.52 -3.43
C TYR A 940 6.54 5.40 -2.51
N ILE A 941 6.15 4.16 -2.75
CA ILE A 941 6.64 2.99 -1.99
C ILE A 941 8.14 2.77 -2.22
N LEU A 942 8.64 3.00 -3.45
CA LEU A 942 10.08 2.97 -3.71
C LEU A 942 10.82 4.09 -2.98
N GLU A 943 10.27 5.30 -2.92
CA GLU A 943 10.83 6.41 -2.16
C GLU A 943 10.82 6.12 -0.66
N LEU A 944 9.73 5.57 -0.12
CA LEU A 944 9.65 5.16 1.27
C LEU A 944 10.66 4.06 1.58
N GLN A 945 10.79 3.05 0.69
CA GLN A 945 11.84 2.04 0.78
C GLN A 945 13.23 2.67 0.78
N GLU A 946 13.51 3.64 -0.11
CA GLU A 946 14.81 4.33 -0.14
C GLU A 946 15.07 5.20 1.10
N LYS A 947 14.06 5.91 1.61
CA LYS A 947 14.14 6.73 2.83
C LYS A 947 14.39 5.83 4.03
N SER A 948 13.58 4.80 4.15
CA SER A 948 13.72 3.73 5.13
C SER A 948 15.11 3.09 5.07
N ASP A 949 15.61 2.71 3.90
CA ASP A 949 16.96 2.13 3.74
C ASP A 949 18.08 3.09 4.16
N LYS A 950 17.89 4.41 4.05
CA LYS A 950 18.86 5.42 4.54
C LYS A 950 18.87 5.55 6.06
N GLU A 951 17.74 5.24 6.69
CA GLU A 951 17.56 5.31 8.15
C GLU A 951 17.84 3.97 8.83
N TYR A 952 17.82 2.88 8.06
CA TYR A 952 18.13 1.53 8.51
C TYR A 952 19.57 1.41 9.02
N LYS A 953 19.73 0.87 10.24
CA LYS A 953 21.05 0.62 10.86
C LYS A 953 21.96 1.86 10.89
N THR A 954 21.37 3.02 11.14
CA THR A 954 22.07 4.29 11.32
C THR A 954 22.64 4.46 12.73
N ASP A 955 22.14 3.70 13.70
CA ASP A 955 22.61 3.65 15.08
C ASP A 955 22.93 2.20 15.50
N ASN A 956 23.61 2.04 16.63
CA ASN A 956 23.86 0.72 17.22
C ASN A 956 22.74 0.38 18.21
N PRO A 957 22.26 -0.88 18.24
CA PRO A 957 21.22 -1.30 19.15
C PRO A 957 21.72 -1.24 20.61
N GLY A 958 20.92 -0.61 21.47
CA GLY A 958 21.04 -0.66 22.92
C GLY A 958 20.11 -1.71 23.52
N LEU A 959 20.23 -1.97 24.83
CA LEU A 959 19.40 -2.94 25.55
C LEU A 959 17.89 -2.66 25.39
N ASN A 960 17.48 -1.39 25.35
CA ASN A 960 16.09 -0.99 25.14
C ASN A 960 15.58 -1.30 23.72
N ASP A 961 16.47 -1.46 22.74
CA ASP A 961 16.05 -1.75 21.37
C ASP A 961 15.78 -3.25 21.20
N TYR A 962 16.61 -4.11 21.79
CA TYR A 962 16.28 -5.55 21.91
C TYR A 962 15.01 -5.77 22.73
N TRP A 963 14.79 -4.90 23.71
CA TRP A 963 13.60 -4.89 24.54
C TRP A 963 12.30 -4.65 23.76
N ILE A 964 12.31 -3.62 22.91
CA ILE A 964 11.21 -3.33 21.98
C ILE A 964 10.99 -4.48 21.00
N ARG A 965 12.07 -5.14 20.55
CA ARG A 965 11.99 -6.27 19.61
C ARG A 965 11.21 -7.45 20.20
N GLU A 966 11.37 -7.68 21.50
CA GLU A 966 10.66 -8.74 22.20
C GLU A 966 9.17 -8.42 22.44
N LYS A 967 8.82 -7.15 22.72
CA LYS A 967 7.42 -6.67 22.69
C LYS A 967 6.74 -7.01 21.35
N ALA A 968 7.50 -6.87 20.26
CA ALA A 968 7.01 -7.18 18.93
C ALA A 968 6.74 -8.68 18.71
N TYR A 969 7.53 -9.58 19.29
CA TYR A 969 7.23 -11.02 19.24
C TYR A 969 6.01 -11.43 20.07
N LEU A 970 5.77 -10.79 21.21
CA LEU A 970 4.57 -11.01 22.02
C LEU A 970 3.31 -10.53 21.28
N THR A 971 3.39 -9.36 20.66
CA THR A 971 2.30 -8.81 19.84
C THR A 971 1.94 -9.73 18.68
N ILE A 972 2.93 -10.37 18.03
CA ILE A 972 2.69 -11.39 17.00
C ILE A 972 1.87 -12.56 17.56
N ALA A 973 2.27 -13.10 18.71
CA ALA A 973 1.56 -14.23 19.33
C ALA A 973 0.13 -13.84 19.75
N GLY A 974 -0.05 -12.64 20.31
CA GLY A 974 -1.34 -12.08 20.68
C GLY A 974 -2.28 -11.96 19.49
N GLY A 975 -1.80 -11.43 18.35
CA GLY A 975 -2.60 -11.33 17.13
C GLY A 975 -3.09 -12.69 16.60
N TYR A 976 -2.30 -13.77 16.69
CA TYR A 976 -2.78 -15.11 16.28
C TYR A 976 -3.89 -15.62 17.19
N ILE A 977 -3.80 -15.35 18.50
CA ILE A 977 -4.84 -15.72 19.46
C ILE A 977 -6.12 -14.90 19.22
N ALA A 978 -5.98 -13.61 18.90
CA ALA A 978 -7.09 -12.71 18.58
C ALA A 978 -7.73 -12.97 17.19
N PHE A 979 -7.38 -14.07 16.52
CA PHE A 979 -7.82 -14.40 15.16
C PHE A 979 -7.42 -13.34 14.11
N MET A 980 -6.25 -12.70 14.30
CA MET A 980 -5.63 -11.73 13.39
C MET A 980 -4.33 -12.29 12.74
N PRO A 981 -4.42 -13.38 11.95
CA PRO A 981 -3.24 -14.04 11.40
C PRO A 981 -2.52 -13.25 10.30
N GLN A 982 -3.16 -12.31 9.60
CA GLN A 982 -2.46 -11.46 8.61
C GLN A 982 -1.54 -10.45 9.29
N ALA A 983 -2.05 -9.77 10.32
CA ALA A 983 -1.34 -8.75 11.08
C ALA A 983 -0.08 -9.33 11.72
N SER A 984 -0.24 -10.46 12.40
CA SER A 984 0.89 -11.17 13.02
C SER A 984 1.92 -11.65 12.02
N SER A 985 1.49 -12.01 10.80
CA SER A 985 2.42 -12.44 9.74
C SER A 985 3.21 -11.26 9.15
N ALA A 986 2.60 -10.08 8.99
CA ALA A 986 3.28 -8.86 8.54
C ALA A 986 4.27 -8.35 9.61
N LEU A 987 3.83 -8.26 10.87
CA LEU A 987 4.68 -7.86 11.98
C LEU A 987 5.87 -8.79 12.17
N SER A 988 5.69 -10.10 11.95
CA SER A 988 6.84 -11.00 11.93
C SER A 988 7.83 -10.70 10.83
N HIS A 989 7.33 -10.47 9.62
CA HIS A 989 8.18 -10.21 8.48
C HIS A 989 9.05 -8.95 8.71
N PHE A 990 8.50 -7.95 9.41
CA PHE A 990 9.23 -6.78 9.90
C PHE A 990 10.44 -7.16 10.77
N ILE A 991 10.20 -7.94 11.83
CA ILE A 991 11.22 -8.31 12.82
C ILE A 991 12.21 -9.34 12.25
N GLY A 992 11.77 -10.12 11.26
CA GLY A 992 12.62 -10.96 10.42
C GLY A 992 13.72 -10.17 9.69
N ASN A 993 13.64 -8.83 9.70
CA ASN A 993 14.72 -7.91 9.37
C ASN A 993 15.28 -8.12 7.95
N THR A 994 14.41 -8.58 7.05
CA THR A 994 14.81 -8.87 5.66
C THR A 994 14.65 -7.64 4.77
N GLY A 995 13.67 -6.78 5.07
CA GLY A 995 13.25 -5.69 4.18
C GLY A 995 12.72 -6.17 2.82
N ASN A 996 12.49 -7.48 2.68
CA ASN A 996 12.04 -8.06 1.41
C ASN A 996 10.56 -7.74 1.19
N LEU A 997 10.11 -7.79 -0.06
CA LEU A 997 8.70 -7.69 -0.40
C LEU A 997 7.86 -8.74 0.37
N TYR A 998 6.78 -8.29 1.00
CA TYR A 998 5.78 -9.12 1.67
C TYR A 998 4.53 -9.23 0.81
N THR A 999 4.15 -10.43 0.39
CA THR A 999 3.00 -10.62 -0.51
C THR A 999 1.74 -11.05 0.24
N ILE A 1000 0.66 -10.27 0.14
CA ILE A 1000 -0.64 -10.57 0.74
C ILE A 1000 -1.60 -11.26 -0.23
N ASN A 1001 -2.55 -12.02 0.30
CA ASN A 1001 -3.65 -12.58 -0.48
C ASN A 1001 -4.78 -11.55 -0.65
N ALA A 1002 -4.65 -10.67 -1.65
CA ALA A 1002 -5.63 -9.61 -1.89
C ALA A 1002 -7.06 -10.13 -2.17
N LYS A 1003 -7.22 -11.34 -2.71
CA LYS A 1003 -8.56 -11.95 -2.83
C LYS A 1003 -9.19 -12.21 -1.48
N LYS A 1004 -8.38 -12.63 -0.50
CA LYS A 1004 -8.84 -12.87 0.87
C LYS A 1004 -9.23 -11.54 1.53
N LEU A 1005 -8.43 -10.49 1.36
CA LEU A 1005 -8.74 -9.13 1.82
C LEU A 1005 -10.09 -8.65 1.29
N MET A 1006 -10.30 -8.66 -0.03
CA MET A 1006 -11.56 -8.20 -0.66
C MET A 1006 -12.81 -8.98 -0.21
N ASN A 1007 -12.63 -10.23 0.22
CA ASN A 1007 -13.73 -11.07 0.70
C ASN A 1007 -13.99 -10.92 2.21
N GLN A 1008 -13.04 -10.36 2.96
CA GLN A 1008 -13.09 -10.29 4.42
C GLN A 1008 -13.30 -8.87 4.93
N SER A 1009 -12.94 -7.86 4.13
CA SER A 1009 -13.01 -6.44 4.48
C SER A 1009 -14.06 -5.75 3.61
N PRO A 1010 -15.25 -5.42 4.16
CA PRO A 1010 -16.18 -4.48 3.54
C PRO A 1010 -15.53 -3.16 3.10
N ASN A 1011 -14.62 -2.59 3.89
CA ASN A 1011 -13.95 -1.32 3.54
C ASN A 1011 -13.09 -1.47 2.28
N ALA A 1012 -12.26 -2.51 2.22
CA ALA A 1012 -11.44 -2.78 1.04
C ALA A 1012 -12.29 -3.13 -0.20
N LYS A 1013 -13.45 -3.78 0.01
CA LYS A 1013 -14.40 -4.10 -1.06
C LYS A 1013 -15.11 -2.85 -1.61
N ASN A 1014 -15.58 -1.96 -0.74
CA ASN A 1014 -16.21 -0.70 -1.13
C ASN A 1014 -15.22 0.17 -1.90
N HIS A 1015 -13.99 0.30 -1.39
CA HIS A 1015 -12.94 1.01 -2.10
C HIS A 1015 -12.60 0.38 -3.46
N LEU A 1016 -12.59 -0.96 -3.56
CA LEU A 1016 -12.46 -1.63 -4.85
C LEU A 1016 -13.61 -1.23 -5.79
N TYR A 1017 -14.84 -1.12 -5.30
CA TYR A 1017 -16.00 -0.71 -6.12
C TYR A 1017 -15.91 0.76 -6.56
N ASP A 1018 -15.46 1.66 -5.69
CA ASP A 1018 -15.24 3.06 -6.04
C ASP A 1018 -14.17 3.20 -7.12
N ASN A 1019 -13.03 2.54 -6.93
CA ASN A 1019 -11.97 2.50 -7.94
C ASN A 1019 -12.42 1.80 -9.23
N LEU A 1020 -13.23 0.75 -9.12
CA LEU A 1020 -13.81 0.06 -10.27
C LEU A 1020 -14.72 1.03 -11.02
N ASN A 1021 -15.56 1.80 -10.34
CA ASN A 1021 -16.43 2.82 -10.94
C ASN A 1021 -15.63 3.95 -11.62
N HIS A 1022 -14.51 4.39 -11.02
CA HIS A 1022 -13.57 5.30 -11.69
C HIS A 1022 -12.96 4.65 -12.94
N MET A 1023 -12.49 3.40 -12.85
CA MET A 1023 -11.93 2.67 -13.98
C MET A 1023 -12.96 2.40 -15.08
N LEU A 1024 -14.22 2.16 -14.72
CA LEU A 1024 -15.35 2.05 -15.64
C LEU A 1024 -15.56 3.36 -16.40
N THR A 1025 -15.54 4.48 -15.68
CA THR A 1025 -15.66 5.82 -16.27
C THR A 1025 -14.48 6.12 -17.21
N ALA A 1026 -13.24 5.88 -16.75
CA ALA A 1026 -12.05 6.00 -17.58
C ALA A 1026 -12.08 5.04 -18.79
N SER A 1027 -12.64 3.83 -18.63
CA SER A 1027 -12.79 2.88 -19.74
C SER A 1027 -13.81 3.31 -20.76
N GLU A 1028 -14.92 3.90 -20.32
CA GLU A 1028 -15.93 4.47 -21.21
C GLU A 1028 -15.37 5.64 -22.00
N ALA A 1029 -14.40 6.36 -21.42
CA ALA A 1029 -13.73 7.51 -22.00
C ALA A 1029 -12.57 7.09 -22.93
N MET A 1030 -11.75 6.08 -22.58
CA MET A 1030 -10.51 5.70 -23.28
C MET A 1030 -10.62 4.50 -24.24
N VAL A 1031 -11.68 3.67 -24.17
CA VAL A 1031 -11.81 2.43 -24.97
C VAL A 1031 -12.70 2.61 -26.22
N MET A 1032 -12.06 2.56 -27.38
CA MET A 1032 -12.73 2.54 -28.69
C MET A 1032 -13.47 1.21 -28.96
N ASP A 1033 -14.56 1.27 -29.72
CA ASP A 1033 -15.34 0.07 -30.08
C ASP A 1033 -14.52 -0.94 -30.89
N GLY A 1034 -14.62 -2.23 -30.54
CA GLY A 1034 -13.87 -3.32 -31.13
C GLY A 1034 -12.37 -3.34 -30.79
N LYS A 1035 -11.87 -2.40 -29.97
CA LYS A 1035 -10.49 -2.38 -29.50
C LYS A 1035 -10.36 -3.05 -28.14
N THR A 1036 -9.17 -3.58 -27.90
CA THR A 1036 -8.72 -4.00 -26.58
C THR A 1036 -7.56 -3.12 -26.19
N ILE A 1037 -7.66 -2.44 -25.05
CA ILE A 1037 -6.59 -1.63 -24.49
C ILE A 1037 -6.27 -2.06 -23.07
N VAL A 1038 -5.10 -1.68 -22.59
CA VAL A 1038 -4.72 -1.82 -21.18
C VAL A 1038 -4.78 -0.44 -20.56
N ILE A 1039 -5.62 -0.27 -19.55
CA ILE A 1039 -5.68 0.96 -18.76
C ILE A 1039 -4.95 0.69 -17.46
N THR A 1040 -4.03 1.56 -17.09
CA THR A 1040 -3.29 1.51 -15.84
C THR A 1040 -3.59 2.76 -15.04
N THR A 1041 -3.49 2.67 -13.73
CA THR A 1041 -3.41 3.85 -12.87
C THR A 1041 -1.98 4.36 -12.88
N ASN A 1042 -1.76 5.66 -13.01
CA ASN A 1042 -0.41 6.25 -12.94
C ASN A 1042 -0.09 6.80 -11.55
N THR A 1043 -1.12 7.17 -10.79
CA THR A 1043 -1.05 7.47 -9.36
C THR A 1043 -1.77 6.40 -8.57
N PRO A 1044 -1.21 5.94 -7.45
CA PRO A 1044 -1.93 5.03 -6.57
C PRO A 1044 -3.13 5.73 -5.90
N PHE A 1045 -4.26 5.02 -5.78
CA PHE A 1045 -5.36 5.39 -4.88
C PHE A 1045 -5.04 4.96 -3.46
N VAL A 1046 -5.70 5.49 -2.43
CA VAL A 1046 -5.52 4.97 -1.06
C VAL A 1046 -6.50 3.82 -0.84
N ALA A 1047 -6.07 2.59 -1.15
CA ALA A 1047 -6.86 1.37 -1.23
C ALA A 1047 -7.73 1.04 -0.01
N THR A 1048 -7.35 1.52 1.17
CA THR A 1048 -7.91 1.06 2.43
C THR A 1048 -7.81 2.14 3.51
N SER A 1049 -8.85 2.93 3.73
CA SER A 1049 -9.08 3.48 5.06
C SER A 1049 -9.73 2.39 5.91
N LEU A 1050 -8.99 1.32 6.22
CA LEU A 1050 -9.50 0.34 7.19
C LEU A 1050 -9.52 1.09 8.50
N SER A 1051 -10.70 1.46 8.97
CA SER A 1051 -10.72 2.16 10.23
C SER A 1051 -10.35 1.17 11.33
N ASN A 1052 -9.63 1.63 12.35
CA ASN A 1052 -9.60 0.92 13.63
C ASN A 1052 -10.92 1.15 14.41
N THR A 1053 -11.86 1.85 13.77
CA THR A 1053 -12.97 2.55 14.36
C THR A 1053 -14.27 1.89 13.87
N GLY A 1054 -14.63 0.76 14.48
CA GLY A 1054 -16.01 0.25 14.44
C GLY A 1054 -16.19 -1.07 13.71
N ALA A 1055 -15.93 -2.17 14.43
CA ALA A 1055 -16.77 -3.37 14.51
C ALA A 1055 -16.03 -4.48 15.27
N ASP A 1056 -16.80 -5.36 15.91
CA ASP A 1056 -16.43 -6.71 16.38
C ASP A 1056 -15.86 -7.63 15.28
N ASP A 1057 -15.55 -7.13 14.08
CA ASP A 1057 -14.95 -7.92 13.00
C ASP A 1057 -13.43 -7.92 13.12
N ASN A 1058 -12.92 -8.91 13.85
CA ASN A 1058 -11.49 -9.20 13.94
C ASN A 1058 -10.79 -9.25 12.58
N LYS A 1059 -11.52 -9.48 11.47
CA LYS A 1059 -10.92 -9.47 10.12
C LYS A 1059 -10.58 -8.07 9.64
N GLU A 1060 -11.38 -7.04 9.93
CA GLU A 1060 -11.04 -5.67 9.52
C GLU A 1060 -9.80 -5.18 10.26
N LYS A 1061 -9.72 -5.44 11.57
CA LYS A 1061 -8.54 -5.18 12.39
C LYS A 1061 -7.31 -5.97 11.93
N ASP A 1062 -7.48 -7.26 11.60
CA ASP A 1062 -6.42 -8.10 11.04
C ASP A 1062 -5.79 -7.46 9.79
N TRP A 1063 -6.62 -6.95 8.88
CA TRP A 1063 -6.13 -6.29 7.67
C TRP A 1063 -5.54 -4.91 7.94
N TRP A 1064 -6.13 -4.12 8.85
CA TRP A 1064 -5.59 -2.80 9.21
C TRP A 1064 -4.17 -2.88 9.76
N PHE A 1065 -3.91 -3.78 10.71
CA PHE A 1065 -2.55 -3.97 11.24
C PHE A 1065 -1.59 -4.65 10.24
N THR A 1066 -2.09 -5.17 9.13
CA THR A 1066 -1.26 -5.75 8.05
C THR A 1066 -0.79 -4.69 7.06
N ILE A 1067 -1.68 -3.79 6.62
CA ILE A 1067 -1.44 -2.89 5.48
C ILE A 1067 -1.91 -1.45 5.69
N GLY A 1068 -2.49 -1.13 6.84
CA GLY A 1068 -2.91 0.22 7.19
C GLY A 1068 -3.71 0.95 6.10
N ASN A 1069 -3.40 2.23 5.96
CA ASN A 1069 -3.69 3.00 4.77
C ASN A 1069 -2.76 2.56 3.64
N SER A 1070 -3.21 1.60 2.85
CA SER A 1070 -2.44 1.11 1.71
C SER A 1070 -2.75 1.93 0.47
N SER A 1071 -1.82 1.94 -0.46
CA SER A 1071 -2.07 2.40 -1.81
C SER A 1071 -2.61 1.26 -2.68
N SER A 1072 -3.36 1.55 -3.73
CA SER A 1072 -3.72 0.59 -4.76
C SER A 1072 -3.52 1.15 -6.14
N ALA A 1073 -3.21 0.24 -7.04
CA ALA A 1073 -3.10 0.52 -8.45
C ALA A 1073 -3.91 -0.51 -9.22
N MET A 1074 -4.38 -0.15 -10.40
CA MET A 1074 -5.10 -1.07 -11.26
C MET A 1074 -4.40 -1.18 -12.60
N THR A 1075 -4.35 -2.39 -13.13
CA THR A 1075 -4.21 -2.59 -14.58
C THR A 1075 -5.41 -3.36 -15.08
N ALA A 1076 -6.04 -2.88 -16.13
CA ALA A 1076 -7.27 -3.41 -16.67
C ALA A 1076 -7.08 -3.65 -18.15
N THR A 1077 -7.27 -4.89 -18.61
CA THR A 1077 -7.47 -5.14 -20.04
C THR A 1077 -8.95 -4.98 -20.34
N VAL A 1078 -9.30 -3.96 -21.12
CA VAL A 1078 -10.68 -3.62 -21.43
C VAL A 1078 -10.94 -3.83 -22.90
N THR A 1079 -12.05 -4.48 -23.22
CA THR A 1079 -12.56 -4.66 -24.58
C THR A 1079 -13.97 -4.09 -24.67
N ARG A 1080 -14.22 -3.24 -25.65
CA ARG A 1080 -15.57 -2.74 -25.97
C ARG A 1080 -16.14 -3.47 -27.19
N ASN A 1081 -17.40 -3.88 -27.10
CA ASN A 1081 -18.18 -4.46 -28.20
C ASN A 1081 -19.59 -3.84 -28.22
N GLY A 1082 -19.77 -2.79 -29.01
CA GLY A 1082 -20.98 -1.96 -29.02
C GLY A 1082 -21.17 -1.21 -27.71
N GLU A 1083 -22.31 -1.44 -27.06
CA GLU A 1083 -22.65 -0.84 -25.74
C GLU A 1083 -22.10 -1.64 -24.55
N GLN A 1084 -21.57 -2.84 -24.79
CA GLN A 1084 -21.06 -3.72 -23.74
C GLN A 1084 -19.54 -3.64 -23.64
N TYR A 1085 -19.06 -3.50 -22.41
CA TYR A 1085 -17.64 -3.52 -22.07
C TYR A 1085 -17.32 -4.78 -21.26
N VAL A 1086 -16.14 -5.34 -21.49
CA VAL A 1086 -15.58 -6.45 -20.70
C VAL A 1086 -14.21 -6.02 -20.21
N MET A 1087 -14.02 -6.03 -18.90
CA MET A 1087 -12.77 -5.66 -18.26
C MET A 1087 -12.21 -6.82 -17.44
N VAL A 1088 -10.91 -7.09 -17.61
CA VAL A 1088 -10.13 -8.01 -16.77
C VAL A 1088 -9.10 -7.18 -16.02
N ILE A 1089 -9.26 -7.10 -14.70
CA ILE A 1089 -8.49 -6.22 -13.83
C ILE A 1089 -7.49 -7.05 -13.03
N ASN A 1090 -6.27 -6.55 -12.91
CA ASN A 1090 -5.36 -6.85 -11.81
C ASN A 1090 -5.37 -5.63 -10.89
N TYR A 1091 -6.02 -5.75 -9.74
CA TYR A 1091 -6.02 -4.76 -8.69
C TYR A 1091 -4.84 -5.03 -7.77
N TYR A 1092 -3.82 -4.18 -7.85
CA TYR A 1092 -2.66 -4.19 -6.99
C TYR A 1092 -2.95 -3.38 -5.74
N ILE A 1093 -2.48 -3.89 -4.61
CA ILE A 1093 -2.54 -3.22 -3.33
C ILE A 1093 -1.09 -3.15 -2.89
N ASP A 1094 -0.55 -1.95 -2.83
CA ASP A 1094 0.83 -1.69 -2.49
C ASP A 1094 0.81 -0.88 -1.19
N ASP A 1095 1.48 -1.37 -0.18
CA ASP A 1095 1.69 -0.62 1.06
C ASP A 1095 3.18 -0.60 1.39
N PHE A 1096 3.57 0.32 2.24
CA PHE A 1096 4.87 0.28 2.87
C PHE A 1096 4.63 0.01 4.34
N TYR A 1097 5.07 -1.15 4.81
CA TYR A 1097 4.93 -1.52 6.21
C TYR A 1097 5.92 -0.69 7.02
N ASP A 1098 5.46 0.50 7.35
CA ASP A 1098 6.25 1.63 7.76
C ASP A 1098 5.90 2.11 9.14
N TRP A 1099 6.88 2.72 9.77
CA TRP A 1099 6.78 3.18 11.14
C TRP A 1099 7.33 4.60 11.23
N GLU A 1100 6.73 5.44 12.06
CA GLU A 1100 7.07 6.86 12.17
C GLU A 1100 7.67 7.23 13.53
N LYS A 1101 8.61 8.18 13.49
CA LYS A 1101 9.31 8.67 14.68
C LYS A 1101 8.41 9.59 15.51
N GLY A 1102 7.75 9.01 16.52
CA GLY A 1102 6.96 9.77 17.51
C GLY A 1102 5.47 9.89 17.19
N SER A 1103 4.97 9.05 16.27
CA SER A 1103 3.54 8.83 16.05
C SER A 1103 2.95 7.95 17.17
N PRO A 1104 1.70 8.18 17.64
CA PRO A 1104 1.15 7.46 18.77
C PRO A 1104 0.92 5.96 18.49
N LEU A 1105 0.28 5.53 17.38
CA LEU A 1105 -0.05 4.09 17.18
C LEU A 1105 -0.18 3.64 15.71
N LYS A 1106 0.56 2.58 15.37
CA LYS A 1106 0.25 1.59 14.30
C LYS A 1106 0.49 0.13 14.75
N GLY A 1107 1.06 -0.11 15.95
CA GLY A 1107 1.80 -1.34 16.29
C GLY A 1107 1.01 -2.47 16.93
N GLY A 1108 -0.30 -2.30 17.06
CA GLY A 1108 -1.09 -3.01 18.06
C GLY A 1108 -0.86 -2.44 19.46
N PRO A 1109 -1.64 -2.87 20.46
CA PRO A 1109 -1.67 -2.18 21.75
C PRO A 1109 -0.38 -2.28 22.63
N LEU A 1110 0.64 -3.09 22.27
CA LEU A 1110 1.87 -3.38 23.04
C LEU A 1110 3.08 -2.57 22.52
N LEU A 1111 2.93 -1.96 21.34
CA LEU A 1111 4.03 -1.36 20.56
C LEU A 1111 3.61 -0.02 19.99
N THR A 1112 4.38 1.02 20.34
CA THR A 1112 4.22 2.32 19.69
C THR A 1112 4.90 2.35 18.33
N ASP A 1113 4.41 3.23 17.46
CA ASP A 1113 4.96 3.47 16.13
C ASP A 1113 6.46 3.88 16.21
N GLY A 1114 6.78 4.77 17.16
CA GLY A 1114 8.15 5.21 17.42
C GLY A 1114 9.10 4.11 17.93
N GLU A 1115 8.59 3.14 18.69
CA GLU A 1115 9.35 1.97 19.13
C GLU A 1115 9.68 1.05 17.95
N MET A 1116 8.72 0.79 17.08
CA MET A 1116 8.92 -0.01 15.87
C MET A 1116 9.89 0.66 14.90
N TYR A 1117 9.77 1.96 14.71
CA TYR A 1117 10.73 2.75 13.94
C TYR A 1117 12.14 2.70 14.54
N ARG A 1118 12.26 2.70 15.88
CA ARG A 1118 13.55 2.60 16.55
C ARG A 1118 14.25 1.26 16.25
N LEU A 1119 13.53 0.14 16.17
CA LEU A 1119 14.09 -1.14 15.76
C LEU A 1119 14.72 -1.09 14.37
N HIS A 1120 14.10 -0.32 13.49
CA HIS A 1120 14.59 -0.07 12.15
C HIS A 1120 15.87 0.77 12.14
N GLU A 1121 15.91 1.88 12.91
CA GLU A 1121 17.11 2.74 13.04
C GLU A 1121 18.35 1.96 13.51
N VAL A 1122 18.18 0.99 14.41
CA VAL A 1122 19.30 0.19 14.95
C VAL A 1122 19.58 -1.09 14.18
N GLY A 1123 18.78 -1.39 13.16
CA GLY A 1123 18.93 -2.55 12.29
C GLY A 1123 18.52 -3.89 12.91
N LEU A 1124 17.58 -3.89 13.87
CA LEU A 1124 17.00 -5.09 14.48
C LEU A 1124 15.70 -5.56 13.80
N ALA A 1125 15.01 -4.65 13.14
CA ALA A 1125 13.89 -4.93 12.25
C ALA A 1125 14.04 -4.07 11.00
N LYS A 1126 13.33 -4.38 9.93
CA LYS A 1126 13.44 -3.60 8.70
C LYS A 1126 12.08 -3.39 8.08
N GLN A 1127 11.69 -2.14 7.86
CA GLN A 1127 10.48 -1.77 7.12
C GLN A 1127 10.58 -2.34 5.70
N PHE A 1128 9.43 -2.64 5.09
CA PHE A 1128 9.40 -3.39 3.84
C PHE A 1128 8.19 -3.05 2.99
N PRO A 1129 8.25 -3.28 1.67
CA PRO A 1129 7.11 -3.10 0.82
C PRO A 1129 6.15 -4.29 0.99
N VAL A 1130 4.85 -4.00 0.97
CA VAL A 1130 3.77 -4.99 0.96
C VAL A 1130 3.08 -4.92 -0.39
N GLU A 1131 2.80 -6.06 -1.00
CA GLU A 1131 2.05 -6.11 -2.27
C GLU A 1131 1.00 -7.21 -2.27
N GLY A 1132 -0.17 -6.91 -2.81
CA GLY A 1132 -1.25 -7.84 -3.08
C GLY A 1132 -1.73 -7.70 -4.52
N CYS A 1133 -2.27 -8.77 -5.10
CA CYS A 1133 -2.92 -8.68 -6.41
C CYS A 1133 -4.23 -9.47 -6.41
N TYR A 1134 -5.34 -8.77 -6.64
CA TYR A 1134 -6.67 -9.36 -6.82
C TYR A 1134 -7.07 -9.26 -8.29
N LYS A 1135 -7.37 -10.41 -8.90
CA LYS A 1135 -7.84 -10.45 -10.29
C LYS A 1135 -9.35 -10.61 -10.33
N VAL A 1136 -10.02 -9.67 -10.99
CA VAL A 1136 -11.48 -9.67 -11.17
C VAL A 1136 -11.83 -9.43 -12.63
N LYS A 1137 -12.90 -10.06 -13.11
CA LYS A 1137 -13.46 -9.82 -14.43
C LYS A 1137 -14.84 -9.20 -14.27
N VAL A 1138 -15.09 -8.13 -14.99
CA VAL A 1138 -16.32 -7.35 -14.91
C VAL A 1138 -16.88 -7.13 -16.31
N THR A 1139 -18.21 -7.15 -16.43
CA THR A 1139 -18.93 -6.83 -17.67
C THR A 1139 -20.01 -5.81 -17.34
N TRP A 1140 -20.09 -4.72 -18.10
CA TRP A 1140 -21.08 -3.66 -17.86
C TRP A 1140 -21.52 -3.00 -19.17
N THR A 1141 -22.61 -2.25 -19.10
CA THR A 1141 -23.05 -1.33 -20.17
C THR A 1141 -22.78 0.12 -19.77
N ARG A 1142 -22.55 1.01 -20.74
CA ARG A 1142 -22.23 2.43 -20.47
C ARG A 1142 -23.16 3.05 -19.41
N GLY A 1143 -22.56 3.69 -18.40
CA GLY A 1143 -23.29 4.35 -17.29
C GLY A 1143 -23.72 3.42 -16.16
N GLN A 1144 -23.58 2.10 -16.29
CA GLN A 1144 -23.76 1.18 -15.18
C GLN A 1144 -22.64 1.36 -14.16
N ARG A 1145 -22.96 1.40 -12.87
CA ARG A 1145 -22.01 1.51 -11.75
C ARG A 1145 -22.31 0.46 -10.69
N PHE A 1146 -21.29 0.10 -9.92
CA PHE A 1146 -21.41 -0.78 -8.76
C PHE A 1146 -21.86 0.05 -7.56
N ASP A 1147 -22.87 -0.43 -6.85
CA ASP A 1147 -23.41 0.21 -5.65
C ASP A 1147 -22.67 -0.29 -4.41
N SER A 1148 -22.15 0.64 -3.61
CA SER A 1148 -21.45 0.39 -2.35
C SER A 1148 -22.40 0.02 -1.20
N ASN A 1149 -23.70 0.29 -1.34
CA ASN A 1149 -24.72 0.13 -0.30
C ASN A 1149 -25.68 -1.05 -0.51
N THR A 1150 -25.48 -1.90 -1.51
CA THR A 1150 -26.30 -3.12 -1.70
C THR A 1150 -25.59 -4.42 -1.33
N THR A 1151 -26.39 -5.31 -0.74
CA THR A 1151 -26.04 -6.65 -0.24
C THR A 1151 -25.34 -7.51 -1.29
N GLU A 1152 -24.48 -8.43 -0.82
CA GLU A 1152 -23.57 -9.29 -1.59
C GLU A 1152 -24.09 -9.73 -2.98
N PRO A 1153 -23.25 -9.67 -4.03
CA PRO A 1153 -23.61 -10.33 -5.28
C PRO A 1153 -23.82 -11.81 -5.00
N THR A 1154 -24.92 -12.35 -5.49
CA THR A 1154 -25.23 -13.76 -5.25
C THR A 1154 -24.19 -14.63 -5.93
N LEU A 1155 -23.96 -15.84 -5.39
CA LEU A 1155 -23.06 -16.85 -5.97
C LEU A 1155 -23.37 -17.19 -7.45
N GLU A 1156 -24.55 -16.79 -7.94
CA GLU A 1156 -25.00 -16.89 -9.33
C GLU A 1156 -24.34 -15.83 -10.24
N GLU A 1157 -24.07 -14.61 -9.74
CA GLU A 1157 -23.37 -13.52 -10.45
C GLU A 1157 -21.86 -13.75 -10.51
N ALA A 1158 -21.28 -14.41 -9.50
CA ALA A 1158 -19.88 -14.84 -9.51
C ALA A 1158 -19.59 -16.02 -10.47
N ARG A 1159 -20.61 -16.60 -11.11
CA ARG A 1159 -20.51 -17.75 -12.02
C ARG A 1159 -20.79 -17.43 -13.50
N GLN A 1160 -21.30 -16.25 -13.82
CA GLN A 1160 -21.38 -15.76 -15.21
C GLN A 1160 -20.12 -14.97 -15.56
#